data_AF-A0A0C2CH59-F1
#
_entry.id   AF-A0A0C2CH59-F1
#
_cell.length_a   1.000
_cell.length_b   1.000
_cell.length_c   1.000
_cell.angle_alpha   90.00
_cell.angle_beta   90.00
_cell.angle_gamma   90.00
#
_symmetry.space_group_name_H-M   'P 1'
#
loop_
_entity.id
_entity.type
_entity.pdbx_description
1 polymer ?
#
loop_
_entity_poly.entity_id
_entity_poly.type
_entity_poly.pdbx_seq_one_letter_code
_entity_poly.pdbx_strand_id
1 'polypeptide(L)'
;MDEWDGYWTLEGQVNTVSLPDEPPDDNDWEKYWKLQSAGTEEERRKIRTDQQVWEAFNRTIEKRSDGYYVRLPWKEVNASLPDNRAIAQSRLSSVWNSLQKDEDLLEKYNEVFADQLRQHILEEVPDDSLSQVSSVHYIPHQAVLTPRKTTTKLRVVYDASAHYKGCPSLNDVLHRGPVILAQLFGVLLRFRIGKIAITSDVEKAFLQVRLHENDRDYTRCLWLRTYKLPPTPNNIKVLRCTRVTFGLNTSPFLLAGTIHFYLDQYKEDPQLVSEIKEDLYVDNLILTVDTPEESLYVYSKTKQVFNDLKMNLREFASNSADLLKKISDKDASKEALPKEEVFDWDTPLPQVHKESWMRIYSDKEGFVKDLPRCLCTKHTEILVCRVNARTQHSIKLSSLLEGVMENNLAKISGTEIAIACKILVKQHQLTTITPPLLQSLKHLNIKQDQNGLLRCYGRLGRSELSAESENPMIVLHNSWLSQAIIQDCHEKGHPGIGHTMSIVREQVWIPKLRAQVTRIIRRCMLCQRFNNLPYRYPEQSDLPERRVLRSRPFAHVGLDYYGPLSISQPDGTDSKCYGSIITCMATRLIHLDVVSDLTTAAFLMMLRRFFGRRGLPNSITSDNAPTFALGEKNSQGMFASYSERSDSTKGASRYNLDNRGKWVEYKNWCQIRNELYAKQSLCYHHADRYGDQ
;
A
#
# COMPACT_ATOMS: atom_id res chain seq x y z
N MET A 1 -12.95 11.15 -79.43
CA MET A 1 -13.16 12.48 -80.02
C MET A 1 -14.57 12.87 -79.62
N ASP A 2 -14.84 13.61 -78.55
CA ASP A 2 -14.02 14.47 -77.68
C ASP A 2 -14.62 14.43 -76.25
N GLU A 3 -13.91 14.94 -75.22
CA GLU A 3 -14.23 14.94 -73.77
C GLU A 3 -13.70 13.76 -72.91
N TRP A 4 -12.48 13.29 -73.17
CA TRP A 4 -11.75 12.37 -72.26
C TRP A 4 -10.46 12.96 -71.65
N ASP A 5 -10.16 14.24 -71.88
CA ASP A 5 -8.93 14.91 -71.40
C ASP A 5 -9.12 15.75 -70.11
N GLY A 6 -10.31 15.74 -69.49
CA GLY A 6 -10.63 16.61 -68.34
C GLY A 6 -10.31 16.08 -66.94
N TYR A 7 -9.88 14.82 -66.79
CA TYR A 7 -9.73 14.18 -65.47
C TYR A 7 -8.34 13.59 -65.19
N TRP A 8 -7.32 13.93 -66.01
CA TRP A 8 -5.93 13.45 -65.88
C TRP A 8 -4.89 14.57 -65.74
N THR A 9 -5.20 15.66 -65.04
CA THR A 9 -4.17 16.62 -64.60
C THR A 9 -3.83 16.39 -63.12
N LEU A 10 -2.62 15.90 -62.89
CA LEU A 10 -1.94 15.85 -61.60
C LEU A 10 -1.50 17.28 -61.21
N GLU A 11 -2.18 17.93 -60.27
CA GLU A 11 -1.64 19.07 -59.51
C GLU A 11 -2.08 18.97 -58.02
N GLY A 12 -1.17 19.34 -57.11
CA GLY A 12 -1.14 19.01 -55.67
C GLY A 12 -2.40 19.31 -54.85
N GLN A 13 -2.61 18.68 -53.69
CA GLN A 13 -1.73 18.81 -52.52
C GLN A 13 -1.47 17.48 -51.81
N VAL A 14 -0.20 17.23 -51.48
CA VAL A 14 0.19 16.33 -50.41
C VAL A 14 -0.35 16.94 -49.12
N ASN A 15 -1.43 16.39 -48.56
CA ASN A 15 -1.71 16.58 -47.14
C ASN A 15 -0.80 15.62 -46.36
N THR A 16 0.45 16.06 -46.19
CA THR A 16 1.32 15.59 -45.13
C THR A 16 0.61 15.89 -43.82
N VAL A 17 0.06 14.85 -43.18
CA VAL A 17 -0.22 14.93 -41.75
C VAL A 17 1.12 14.71 -41.07
N SER A 18 1.80 15.82 -40.77
CA SER A 18 2.83 15.86 -39.74
C SER A 18 2.21 15.34 -38.44
N LEU A 19 2.84 14.33 -37.85
CA LEU A 19 2.52 13.87 -36.50
C LEU A 19 2.57 15.09 -35.56
N PRO A 20 1.58 15.31 -34.68
CA PRO A 20 1.72 16.33 -33.66
C PRO A 20 2.88 15.95 -32.74
N ASP A 21 3.74 16.94 -32.45
CA ASP A 21 4.91 16.90 -31.56
C ASP A 21 4.54 16.70 -30.06
N GLU A 22 3.42 16.05 -29.75
CA GLU A 22 2.99 15.87 -28.36
C GLU A 22 3.41 14.50 -27.82
N PRO A 23 4.18 14.46 -26.71
CA PRO A 23 4.54 13.22 -26.04
C PRO A 23 3.28 12.56 -25.44
N PRO A 24 3.32 11.23 -25.23
CA PRO A 24 2.20 10.51 -24.60
C PRO A 24 1.92 11.05 -23.19
N ASP A 25 0.63 11.08 -22.83
CA ASP A 25 0.07 11.63 -21.58
C ASP A 25 0.83 11.15 -20.31
N ASP A 26 1.19 12.11 -19.44
CA ASP A 26 2.04 11.94 -18.25
C ASP A 26 1.48 10.91 -17.25
N ASN A 27 0.16 10.66 -17.26
CA ASN A 27 -0.51 9.77 -16.30
C ASN A 27 -0.14 8.28 -16.43
N ASP A 28 0.27 7.82 -17.62
CA ASP A 28 0.63 6.41 -17.81
C ASP A 28 2.07 6.09 -17.35
N TRP A 29 2.95 7.09 -17.34
CA TRP A 29 4.31 6.98 -16.79
C TRP A 29 4.36 7.03 -15.26
N GLU A 30 3.43 7.78 -14.65
CA GLU A 30 3.34 7.95 -13.20
C GLU A 30 3.08 6.64 -12.45
N LYS A 31 2.42 5.67 -13.10
CA LYS A 31 2.13 4.35 -12.53
C LYS A 31 3.37 3.43 -12.47
N TYR A 32 4.36 3.67 -13.33
CA TYR A 32 5.62 2.93 -13.38
C TYR A 32 6.71 3.52 -12.46
N TRP A 33 6.65 4.81 -12.14
CA TRP A 33 7.69 5.52 -11.34
C TRP A 33 7.45 5.55 -9.82
N LYS A 34 6.27 5.12 -9.35
CA LYS A 34 5.90 5.05 -7.91
C LYS A 34 6.78 4.15 -7.03
N LEU A 35 7.74 3.43 -7.61
CA LEU A 35 8.67 2.56 -6.88
C LEU A 35 10.00 3.23 -6.49
N GLN A 36 10.25 4.50 -6.84
CA GLN A 36 11.56 5.17 -6.61
C GLN A 36 11.52 6.54 -5.92
N SER A 37 10.37 7.03 -5.46
CA SER A 37 10.23 8.42 -4.99
C SER A 37 10.49 8.59 -3.49
N ALA A 38 11.76 8.77 -3.11
CA ALA A 38 12.13 9.61 -1.98
C ALA A 38 12.41 11.03 -2.52
N GLY A 39 11.55 12.02 -2.24
CA GLY A 39 11.77 13.42 -2.59
C GLY A 39 10.91 14.05 -3.69
N THR A 40 9.73 13.52 -4.02
CA THR A 40 8.86 14.05 -5.11
C THR A 40 7.96 15.22 -4.69
N GLU A 41 7.49 15.99 -5.67
CA GLU A 41 6.51 17.10 -5.54
C GLU A 41 5.23 16.69 -4.78
N GLU A 42 4.87 15.41 -4.82
CA GLU A 42 3.75 14.84 -4.07
C GLU A 42 3.96 14.89 -2.54
N GLU A 43 5.17 14.63 -2.04
CA GLU A 43 5.50 14.78 -0.62
C GLU A 43 5.41 16.25 -0.21
N ARG A 44 5.91 17.17 -1.03
CA ARG A 44 5.81 18.62 -0.80
C ARG A 44 4.35 19.08 -0.80
N ARG A 45 3.53 18.56 -1.72
CA ARG A 45 2.09 18.83 -1.78
C ARG A 45 1.39 18.31 -0.52
N LYS A 46 1.70 17.10 -0.08
CA LYS A 46 1.15 16.53 1.16
C LYS A 46 1.51 17.36 2.39
N ILE A 47 2.77 17.78 2.54
CA ILE A 47 3.21 18.64 3.65
C ILE A 47 2.44 19.97 3.66
N ARG A 48 2.27 20.60 2.49
CA ARG A 48 1.48 21.85 2.37
C ARG A 48 0.02 21.64 2.78
N THR A 49 -0.62 20.57 2.30
CA THR A 49 -2.00 20.24 2.68
C THR A 49 -2.13 19.96 4.18
N ASP A 50 -1.20 19.18 4.75
CA ASP A 50 -1.20 18.87 6.18
C ASP A 50 -1.05 20.13 7.04
N GLN A 51 -0.20 21.08 6.61
CA GLN A 51 -0.06 22.38 7.25
C GLN A 51 -1.35 23.22 7.17
N GLN A 52 -1.99 23.28 6.01
CA GLN A 52 -3.26 24.01 5.84
C GLN A 52 -4.37 23.42 6.73
N VAL A 53 -4.46 22.09 6.83
CA VAL A 53 -5.42 21.41 7.71
C VAL A 53 -5.14 21.73 9.17
N TRP A 54 -3.87 21.77 9.59
CA TRP A 54 -3.47 22.16 10.95
C TRP A 54 -3.85 23.61 11.29
N GLU A 55 -3.55 24.54 10.39
CA GLU A 55 -3.88 25.96 10.57
C GLU A 55 -5.40 26.19 10.62
N ALA A 56 -6.15 25.52 9.74
CA ALA A 56 -7.62 25.57 9.76
C ALA A 56 -8.18 24.98 11.06
N PHE A 57 -7.63 23.87 11.56
CA PHE A 57 -7.99 23.27 12.84
C PHE A 57 -7.77 24.26 14.00
N ASN A 58 -6.58 24.85 14.10
CA ASN A 58 -6.25 25.80 15.18
C ASN A 58 -7.13 27.07 15.15
N ARG A 59 -7.57 27.49 13.96
CA ARG A 59 -8.49 28.63 13.81
C ARG A 59 -9.93 28.31 14.23
N THR A 60 -10.33 27.05 14.15
CA THR A 60 -11.74 26.63 14.28
C THR A 60 -12.06 25.86 15.54
N ILE A 61 -11.06 25.35 16.27
CA ILE A 61 -11.26 24.70 17.56
C ILE A 61 -11.73 25.72 18.61
N GLU A 62 -12.77 25.35 19.36
CA GLU A 62 -13.36 26.18 20.40
C GLU A 62 -13.31 25.49 21.76
N LYS A 63 -12.77 26.19 22.78
CA LYS A 63 -12.86 25.76 24.16
C LYS A 63 -14.17 26.26 24.78
N ARG A 64 -15.05 25.34 25.18
CA ARG A 64 -16.29 25.65 25.93
C ARG A 64 -16.18 25.10 27.36
N SER A 65 -17.19 25.36 28.20
CA SER A 65 -17.18 24.99 29.62
C SER A 65 -17.07 23.48 29.87
N ASP A 66 -17.62 22.68 28.94
CA ASP A 66 -17.72 21.24 29.06
C ASP A 66 -16.65 20.48 28.25
N GLY A 67 -15.93 21.13 27.34
CA GLY A 67 -14.80 20.56 26.59
C GLY A 67 -14.45 21.32 25.32
N TYR A 68 -13.71 20.66 24.42
CA TYR A 68 -13.28 21.24 23.14
C TYR A 68 -14.18 20.79 21.99
N TYR A 69 -14.57 21.75 21.16
CA TYR A 69 -15.40 21.57 19.98
C TYR A 69 -14.56 21.73 18.73
N VAL A 70 -14.58 20.73 17.86
CA VAL A 70 -13.80 20.70 16.61
C VAL A 70 -14.71 20.70 15.39
N ARG A 71 -14.20 21.22 14.28
CA ARG A 71 -14.81 21.15 12.95
C ARG A 71 -14.22 19.98 12.15
N LEU A 72 -15.00 19.39 11.25
CA LEU A 72 -14.50 18.39 10.30
C LEU A 72 -13.63 19.07 9.23
N PRO A 73 -12.46 18.51 8.88
CA PRO A 73 -11.57 19.12 7.89
C PRO A 73 -12.03 18.75 6.46
N TRP A 74 -12.92 19.54 5.91
CA TRP A 74 -13.49 19.35 4.57
C TRP A 74 -12.45 19.55 3.45
N LYS A 75 -12.47 18.67 2.44
CA LYS A 75 -11.75 18.84 1.17
C LYS A 75 -12.56 19.72 0.22
N GLU A 76 -11.85 20.47 -0.62
CA GLU A 76 -12.44 21.11 -1.80
C GLU A 76 -12.71 20.05 -2.88
N VAL A 77 -13.89 19.44 -2.86
CA VAL A 77 -14.33 18.46 -3.86
C VAL A 77 -15.50 19.02 -4.64
N ASN A 78 -15.44 18.96 -5.97
CA ASN A 78 -16.53 19.41 -6.85
C ASN A 78 -17.80 18.54 -6.80
N ALA A 79 -17.77 17.43 -6.05
CA ALA A 79 -18.87 16.48 -5.94
C ALA A 79 -19.67 16.70 -4.65
N SER A 80 -20.99 16.84 -4.76
CA SER A 80 -21.88 16.91 -3.60
C SER A 80 -21.90 15.57 -2.85
N LEU A 81 -21.72 15.60 -1.53
CA LEU A 81 -21.88 14.43 -0.67
C LEU A 81 -23.38 14.04 -0.63
N PRO A 82 -23.76 12.81 -1.03
CA PRO A 82 -25.15 12.35 -0.96
C PRO A 82 -25.59 12.07 0.47
N ASP A 83 -26.88 11.90 0.74
CA ASP A 83 -27.36 11.63 2.11
C ASP A 83 -27.05 10.22 2.65
N ASN A 84 -26.91 9.20 1.78
CA ASN A 84 -26.76 7.79 2.16
C ASN A 84 -27.87 7.19 3.05
N ARG A 85 -29.06 7.81 3.14
CA ARG A 85 -30.12 7.33 4.06
C ARG A 85 -30.60 5.92 3.72
N ALA A 86 -30.78 5.61 2.43
CA ALA A 86 -31.26 4.29 2.01
C ALA A 86 -30.24 3.17 2.31
N ILE A 87 -28.93 3.47 2.17
CA ILE A 87 -27.86 2.53 2.53
C ILE A 87 -27.87 2.28 4.04
N ALA A 88 -27.96 3.35 4.84
CA ALA A 88 -28.03 3.23 6.30
C ALA A 88 -29.24 2.42 6.75
N GLN A 89 -30.41 2.60 6.13
CA GLN A 89 -31.61 1.84 6.45
C GLN A 89 -31.48 0.36 6.05
N SER A 90 -30.93 0.06 4.87
CA SER A 90 -30.68 -1.32 4.45
C SER A 90 -29.70 -2.03 5.41
N ARG A 91 -28.63 -1.35 5.81
CA ARG A 91 -27.66 -1.87 6.79
C ARG A 91 -28.31 -2.09 8.15
N LEU A 92 -29.15 -1.16 8.63
CA LEU A 92 -29.90 -1.32 9.87
C LEU A 92 -30.80 -2.56 9.84
N SER A 93 -31.51 -2.79 8.74
CA SER A 93 -32.31 -4.01 8.54
C SER A 93 -31.47 -5.27 8.61
N SER A 94 -30.29 -5.30 7.96
CA SER A 94 -29.36 -6.43 8.06
C SER A 94 -28.85 -6.65 9.48
N VAL A 95 -28.47 -5.57 10.17
CA VAL A 95 -27.99 -5.63 11.56
C VAL A 95 -29.07 -6.16 12.48
N TRP A 96 -30.29 -5.62 12.42
CA TRP A 96 -31.41 -6.09 13.23
C TRP A 96 -31.77 -7.54 12.95
N ASN A 97 -31.84 -7.95 11.67
CA ASN A 97 -32.10 -9.34 11.28
C ASN A 97 -31.04 -10.33 11.80
N SER A 98 -29.80 -9.86 11.98
CA SER A 98 -28.73 -10.65 12.58
C SER A 98 -28.84 -10.69 14.10
N LEU A 99 -29.06 -9.54 14.74
CA LEU A 99 -29.11 -9.41 16.20
C LEU A 99 -30.34 -10.06 16.82
N GLN A 100 -31.50 -10.03 16.17
CA GLN A 100 -32.74 -10.64 16.69
C GLN A 100 -32.63 -12.16 16.94
N LYS A 101 -31.61 -12.82 16.39
CA LYS A 101 -31.36 -14.26 16.58
C LYS A 101 -30.81 -14.57 17.97
N ASP A 102 -30.29 -13.56 18.68
CA ASP A 102 -29.68 -13.66 20.00
C ASP A 102 -30.20 -12.49 20.86
N GLU A 103 -31.16 -12.78 21.74
CA GLU A 103 -31.86 -11.76 22.54
C GLU A 103 -30.89 -11.02 23.47
N ASP A 104 -29.93 -11.73 24.09
CA ASP A 104 -28.91 -11.14 24.95
C ASP A 104 -28.01 -10.16 24.18
N LEU A 105 -27.66 -10.50 22.94
CA LEU A 105 -26.82 -9.66 22.10
C LEU A 105 -27.56 -8.41 21.62
N LEU A 106 -28.84 -8.56 21.25
CA LEU A 106 -29.70 -7.44 20.86
C LEU A 106 -29.91 -6.47 22.02
N GLU A 107 -30.14 -6.98 23.23
CA GLU A 107 -30.29 -6.17 24.44
C GLU A 107 -29.01 -5.38 24.73
N LYS A 108 -27.85 -6.05 24.76
CA LYS A 108 -26.54 -5.38 24.93
C LYS A 108 -26.28 -4.32 23.86
N TYR A 109 -26.69 -4.57 22.61
CA TYR A 109 -26.54 -3.60 21.54
C TYR A 109 -27.40 -2.36 21.76
N ASN A 110 -28.65 -2.55 22.18
CA ASN A 110 -29.55 -1.46 22.52
C ASN A 110 -29.08 -0.67 23.76
N GLU A 111 -28.53 -1.36 24.76
CA GLU A 111 -27.92 -0.73 25.94
C GLU A 111 -26.79 0.23 25.55
N VAL A 112 -25.97 -0.09 24.56
CA VAL A 112 -24.92 0.82 24.06
C VAL A 112 -25.53 2.11 23.52
N PHE A 113 -26.60 2.05 22.72
CA PHE A 113 -27.28 3.25 22.23
C PHE A 113 -27.93 4.04 23.37
N ALA A 114 -28.55 3.36 24.34
CA ALA A 114 -29.15 4.00 25.51
C ALA A 114 -28.10 4.72 26.37
N ASP A 115 -26.93 4.09 26.58
CA ASP A 115 -25.79 4.67 27.29
C ASP A 115 -25.20 5.88 26.55
N GLN A 116 -25.04 5.78 25.23
CA GLN A 116 -24.57 6.89 24.40
C GLN A 116 -25.52 8.09 24.39
N LEU A 117 -26.83 7.86 24.39
CA LEU A 117 -27.84 8.93 24.53
C LEU A 117 -27.76 9.56 25.92
N ARG A 118 -27.63 8.76 26.98
CA ARG A 118 -27.53 9.24 28.37
C ARG A 118 -26.26 10.08 28.61
N GLN A 119 -25.16 9.71 27.98
CA GLN A 119 -23.87 10.44 28.04
C GLN A 119 -23.82 11.62 27.05
N HIS A 120 -24.92 11.92 26.35
CA HIS A 120 -24.99 12.93 25.30
C HIS A 120 -23.92 12.76 24.20
N ILE A 121 -23.48 11.53 23.93
CA ILE A 121 -22.61 11.18 22.78
C ILE A 121 -23.43 11.18 21.49
N LEU A 122 -24.67 10.72 21.60
CA LEU A 122 -25.70 10.82 20.59
C LEU A 122 -26.80 11.77 21.07
N GLU A 123 -27.43 12.47 20.13
CA GLU A 123 -28.67 13.20 20.35
C GLU A 123 -29.70 12.81 19.29
N GLU A 124 -30.98 12.83 19.66
CA GLU A 124 -32.09 12.60 18.72
C GLU A 124 -32.31 13.85 17.88
N VAL A 125 -32.49 13.66 16.57
CA VAL A 125 -32.81 14.76 15.65
C VAL A 125 -34.32 15.00 15.70
N PRO A 126 -34.79 16.21 16.06
CA PRO A 126 -36.23 16.51 16.10
C PRO A 126 -36.88 16.32 14.73
N ASP A 127 -38.09 15.77 14.69
CA ASP A 127 -38.81 15.48 13.44
C ASP A 127 -39.05 16.76 12.60
N ASP A 128 -39.26 17.90 13.25
CA ASP A 128 -39.42 19.22 12.61
C ASP A 128 -38.14 19.70 11.88
N SER A 129 -36.97 19.27 12.37
CA SER A 129 -35.66 19.63 11.82
C SER A 129 -35.23 18.74 10.65
N LEU A 130 -35.97 17.64 10.37
CA LEU A 130 -35.65 16.74 9.26
C LEU A 130 -35.84 17.39 7.88
N SER A 131 -36.67 18.43 7.79
CA SER A 131 -37.04 19.11 6.53
C SER A 131 -36.30 20.44 6.29
N GLN A 132 -35.56 20.95 7.27
CA GLN A 132 -34.99 22.31 7.26
C GLN A 132 -33.48 22.37 6.94
N VAL A 133 -32.76 21.24 6.99
CA VAL A 133 -31.30 21.21 6.82
C VAL A 133 -30.95 20.85 5.37
N SER A 134 -30.19 21.71 4.69
CA SER A 134 -29.83 21.55 3.27
C SER A 134 -28.80 20.45 3.00
N SER A 135 -28.01 20.04 4.00
CA SER A 135 -26.90 19.09 3.82
C SER A 135 -26.82 18.13 5.00
N VAL A 136 -27.08 16.85 4.73
CA VAL A 136 -27.16 15.78 5.73
C VAL A 136 -26.47 14.52 5.19
N HIS A 137 -25.89 13.71 6.07
CA HIS A 137 -25.29 12.42 5.70
C HIS A 137 -25.51 11.36 6.78
N TYR A 138 -25.86 10.15 6.36
CA TYR A 138 -26.20 9.02 7.19
C TYR A 138 -25.09 7.97 7.14
N ILE A 139 -24.47 7.69 8.28
CA ILE A 139 -23.45 6.66 8.45
C ILE A 139 -24.09 5.38 9.04
N PRO A 140 -23.99 4.23 8.35
CA PRO A 140 -24.40 2.95 8.93
C PRO A 140 -23.53 2.57 10.12
N HIS A 141 -24.03 1.67 10.96
CA HIS A 141 -23.29 1.14 12.11
C HIS A 141 -23.36 -0.38 12.16
N GLN A 142 -22.43 -1.00 12.86
CA GLN A 142 -22.36 -2.45 13.04
C GLN A 142 -21.80 -2.84 14.40
N ALA A 143 -22.06 -4.09 14.81
CA ALA A 143 -21.49 -4.68 16.03
C ALA A 143 -20.10 -5.23 15.75
N VAL A 144 -19.13 -4.88 16.59
CA VAL A 144 -17.83 -5.55 16.65
C VAL A 144 -17.72 -6.27 17.99
N LEU A 145 -17.58 -7.59 17.93
CA LEU A 145 -17.40 -8.44 19.10
C LEU A 145 -15.91 -8.63 19.36
N THR A 146 -15.45 -8.23 20.55
CA THR A 146 -14.07 -8.45 20.99
C THR A 146 -14.08 -9.34 22.24
N PRO A 147 -14.26 -10.66 22.09
CA PRO A 147 -14.47 -11.58 23.22
C PRO A 147 -13.28 -11.67 24.18
N ARG A 148 -12.09 -11.20 23.77
CA ARG A 148 -10.84 -11.23 24.54
C ARG A 148 -10.58 -9.99 25.41
N LYS A 149 -11.36 -8.91 25.27
CA LYS A 149 -11.15 -7.67 26.06
C LYS A 149 -11.93 -7.68 27.38
N THR A 150 -11.28 -7.21 28.44
CA THR A 150 -11.84 -7.03 29.79
C THR A 150 -12.92 -5.95 29.86
N THR A 151 -12.83 -4.92 29.01
CA THR A 151 -13.78 -3.79 28.96
C THR A 151 -14.64 -3.85 27.67
N THR A 152 -15.93 -4.12 27.88
CA THR A 152 -17.04 -4.19 26.90
C THR A 152 -16.85 -5.16 25.72
N LYS A 153 -17.44 -6.36 25.84
CA LYS A 153 -17.39 -7.44 24.83
C LYS A 153 -18.03 -7.07 23.48
N LEU A 154 -18.82 -5.99 23.42
CA LEU A 154 -19.52 -5.49 22.23
C LEU A 154 -19.27 -3.98 22.06
N ARG A 155 -18.84 -3.56 20.86
CA ARG A 155 -18.65 -2.16 20.47
C ARG A 155 -19.48 -1.83 19.23
N VAL A 156 -20.08 -0.64 19.20
CA VAL A 156 -20.76 -0.09 18.02
C VAL A 156 -19.74 0.73 17.23
N VAL A 157 -19.55 0.38 15.96
CA VAL A 157 -18.65 1.09 15.04
C VAL A 157 -19.47 1.68 13.90
N TYR A 158 -19.20 2.94 13.55
CA TYR A 158 -19.83 3.62 12.42
C TYR A 158 -18.98 3.47 11.17
N ASP A 159 -19.61 3.22 10.03
CA ASP A 159 -18.95 3.02 8.73
C ASP A 159 -19.12 4.28 7.88
N ALA A 160 -18.22 5.25 8.08
CA ALA A 160 -18.17 6.50 7.32
C ALA A 160 -17.58 6.34 5.90
N SER A 161 -17.22 5.11 5.51
CA SER A 161 -16.75 4.76 4.17
C SER A 161 -17.88 4.23 3.29
N ALA A 162 -19.09 4.01 3.83
CA ALA A 162 -20.24 3.62 3.05
C ALA A 162 -20.63 4.71 2.04
N HIS A 163 -20.90 4.33 0.79
CA HIS A 163 -21.30 5.23 -0.29
C HIS A 163 -22.04 4.50 -1.40
N TYR A 164 -22.82 5.25 -2.20
CA TYR A 164 -23.38 4.74 -3.44
C TYR A 164 -22.29 4.56 -4.50
N LYS A 165 -22.50 3.62 -5.43
CA LYS A 165 -21.57 3.41 -6.54
C LYS A 165 -21.39 4.70 -7.35
N GLY A 166 -20.15 5.19 -7.43
CA GLY A 166 -19.79 6.41 -8.16
C GLY A 166 -19.97 7.73 -7.37
N CYS A 167 -20.44 7.66 -6.12
CA CYS A 167 -20.54 8.83 -5.24
C CYS A 167 -19.46 8.78 -4.14
N PRO A 168 -19.01 9.92 -3.60
CA PRO A 168 -18.02 9.93 -2.52
C PRO A 168 -18.63 9.49 -1.18
N SER A 169 -17.83 8.88 -0.32
CA SER A 169 -18.15 8.68 1.10
C SER A 169 -17.78 9.89 1.96
N LEU A 170 -18.23 9.91 3.21
CA LEU A 170 -17.81 10.95 4.16
C LEU A 170 -16.28 10.96 4.35
N ASN A 171 -15.65 9.80 4.44
CA ASN A 171 -14.19 9.72 4.53
C ASN A 171 -13.48 10.24 3.26
N ASP A 172 -14.10 10.16 2.08
CA ASP A 172 -13.49 10.64 0.84
C ASP A 172 -13.48 12.16 0.75
N VAL A 173 -14.48 12.84 1.32
CA VAL A 173 -14.59 14.31 1.34
C VAL A 173 -13.91 14.97 2.54
N LEU A 174 -13.38 14.19 3.48
CA LEU A 174 -12.61 14.70 4.63
C LEU A 174 -11.11 14.49 4.42
N HIS A 175 -10.31 15.50 4.78
CA HIS A 175 -8.88 15.34 4.95
C HIS A 175 -8.62 14.42 6.15
N ARG A 176 -7.72 13.45 5.98
CA ARG A 176 -7.25 12.62 7.09
C ARG A 176 -6.55 13.45 8.18
N GLY A 177 -5.94 14.56 7.78
CA GLY A 177 -5.07 15.39 8.60
C GLY A 177 -3.67 14.80 8.78
N PRO A 178 -2.73 15.59 9.33
CA PRO A 178 -1.38 15.15 9.62
C PRO A 178 -1.36 13.95 10.58
N VAL A 179 -0.40 13.05 10.37
CA VAL A 179 -0.16 11.92 11.27
C VAL A 179 0.63 12.39 12.47
N ILE A 180 -0.09 12.76 13.53
CA ILE A 180 0.48 13.20 14.81
C ILE A 180 0.53 11.99 15.74
N LEU A 181 1.43 11.08 15.42
CA LEU A 181 1.71 9.92 16.25
C LEU A 181 3.15 10.02 16.71
N ALA A 182 3.36 9.91 18.03
CA ALA A 182 4.68 9.66 18.55
C ALA A 182 5.29 8.44 17.83
N GLN A 183 6.56 8.54 17.43
CA GLN A 183 7.24 7.39 16.84
C GLN A 183 7.29 6.29 17.89
N LEU A 184 6.56 5.20 17.67
CA LEU A 184 6.46 4.09 18.64
C LEU A 184 7.85 3.63 19.10
N PHE A 185 8.81 3.59 18.19
CA PHE A 185 10.20 3.28 18.50
C PHE A 185 10.84 4.26 19.51
N GLY A 186 10.61 5.57 19.35
CA GLY A 186 11.05 6.59 20.30
C GLY A 186 10.40 6.42 21.67
N VAL A 187 9.10 6.15 21.72
CA VAL A 187 8.36 5.86 22.96
C VAL A 187 8.95 4.65 23.67
N LEU A 188 9.24 3.57 22.93
CA LEU A 188 9.84 2.35 23.48
C LEU A 188 11.26 2.55 24.00
N LEU A 189 12.03 3.46 23.42
CA LEU A 189 13.37 3.79 23.90
C LEU A 189 13.31 4.61 25.17
N ARG A 190 12.49 5.66 25.23
CA ARG A 190 12.31 6.48 26.44
C ARG A 190 11.74 5.67 27.60
N PHE A 191 10.81 4.75 27.32
CA PHE A 191 10.32 3.79 28.31
C PHE A 191 11.42 2.99 29.02
N ARG A 192 12.56 2.76 28.36
CA ARG A 192 13.68 1.96 28.89
C ARG A 192 14.72 2.77 29.65
N ILE A 193 14.59 4.10 29.67
CA ILE A 193 15.57 4.99 30.29
C ILE A 193 15.32 5.16 31.79
N GLY A 194 14.09 5.51 32.19
CA GLY A 194 13.79 5.80 33.59
C GLY A 194 13.62 4.55 34.45
N LYS A 195 14.03 4.65 35.72
CA LYS A 195 13.91 3.54 36.70
C LYS A 195 12.46 3.17 37.01
N ILE A 196 11.57 4.16 37.04
CA ILE A 196 10.16 3.99 37.35
C ILE A 196 9.35 4.33 36.10
N ALA A 197 8.55 3.38 35.64
CA ALA A 197 7.62 3.57 34.54
C ALA A 197 6.20 3.86 35.08
N ILE A 198 5.50 4.74 34.40
CA ILE A 198 4.10 5.11 34.66
C ILE A 198 3.35 4.99 33.34
N THR A 199 2.35 4.12 33.29
CA THR A 199 1.51 3.92 32.10
C THR A 199 0.06 4.22 32.45
N SER A 200 -0.70 4.78 31.51
CA SER A 200 -2.14 5.07 31.69
C SER A 200 -2.89 5.10 30.35
N ASP A 201 -4.19 4.83 30.40
CA ASP A 201 -5.16 4.87 29.30
C ASP A 201 -5.98 6.16 29.35
N VAL A 202 -6.19 6.81 28.20
CA VAL A 202 -7.15 7.92 28.04
C VAL A 202 -8.53 7.32 27.82
N GLU A 203 -9.40 7.46 28.82
CA GLU A 203 -10.74 6.88 28.79
C GLU A 203 -11.55 7.37 27.59
N LYS A 204 -11.92 6.42 26.71
CA LYS A 204 -12.78 6.69 25.55
C LYS A 204 -12.32 7.91 24.74
N ALA A 205 -11.01 8.04 24.50
CA ALA A 205 -10.34 9.26 24.03
C ALA A 205 -11.09 10.05 22.94
N PHE A 206 -11.52 9.41 21.84
CA PHE A 206 -12.26 10.11 20.76
C PHE A 206 -13.57 10.75 21.24
N LEU A 207 -14.30 10.08 22.13
CA LEU A 207 -15.60 10.53 22.62
C LEU A 207 -15.48 11.73 23.59
N GLN A 208 -14.27 12.06 24.04
CA GLN A 208 -14.01 13.25 24.85
C GLN A 208 -13.96 14.53 23.99
N VAL A 209 -13.68 14.39 22.68
CA VAL A 209 -13.66 15.52 21.73
C VAL A 209 -15.05 15.73 21.16
N ARG A 210 -15.54 16.98 21.19
CA ARG A 210 -16.90 17.32 20.78
C ARG A 210 -16.94 17.78 19.33
N LEU A 211 -18.02 17.44 18.64
CA LEU A 211 -18.28 17.86 17.28
C LEU A 211 -19.13 19.13 17.28
N HIS A 212 -18.66 20.15 16.57
CA HIS A 212 -19.37 21.41 16.41
C HIS A 212 -20.73 21.20 15.72
N GLU A 213 -21.74 21.96 16.14
CA GLU A 213 -23.14 21.83 15.71
C GLU A 213 -23.30 21.77 14.18
N ASN A 214 -22.67 22.68 13.43
CA ASN A 214 -22.79 22.70 11.96
C ASN A 214 -22.21 21.46 11.24
N ASP A 215 -21.48 20.58 11.93
CA ASP A 215 -20.94 19.34 11.32
C ASP A 215 -21.67 18.07 11.79
N ARG A 216 -22.52 18.14 12.82
CA ARG A 216 -23.17 16.94 13.41
C ARG A 216 -24.08 16.22 12.43
N ASP A 217 -24.77 16.96 11.55
CA ASP A 217 -25.73 16.40 10.60
C ASP A 217 -25.09 15.55 9.48
N TYR A 218 -23.76 15.56 9.36
CA TYR A 218 -23.02 14.65 8.49
C TYR A 218 -22.71 13.29 9.16
N THR A 219 -23.02 13.15 10.45
CA THR A 219 -22.79 11.94 11.25
C THR A 219 -24.10 11.33 11.74
N ARG A 220 -25.19 11.52 11.00
CA ARG A 220 -26.49 10.95 11.37
C ARG A 220 -26.43 9.42 11.32
N CYS A 221 -27.08 8.75 12.25
CA CYS A 221 -27.25 7.30 12.23
C CYS A 221 -28.70 6.95 12.59
N LEU A 222 -29.11 5.74 12.25
CA LEU A 222 -30.49 5.26 12.45
C LEU A 222 -30.51 4.25 13.58
N TRP A 223 -31.45 4.37 14.51
CA TRP A 223 -31.74 3.30 15.47
C TRP A 223 -33.25 3.13 15.63
N LEU A 224 -33.68 2.28 16.56
CA LEU A 224 -35.08 1.94 16.75
C LEU A 224 -35.68 2.61 17.98
N ARG A 225 -36.94 3.04 17.89
CA ARG A 225 -37.75 3.49 19.02
C ARG A 225 -38.07 2.31 19.93
N THR A 226 -38.50 1.20 19.33
CA THR A 226 -38.70 -0.09 19.99
C THR A 226 -37.79 -1.12 19.35
N TYR A 227 -36.68 -1.46 20.03
CA TYR A 227 -35.62 -2.32 19.50
C TYR A 227 -36.04 -3.78 19.23
N LYS A 228 -37.08 -4.27 19.91
CA LYS A 228 -37.66 -5.61 19.69
C LYS A 228 -38.57 -5.69 18.46
N LEU A 229 -38.93 -4.56 17.85
CA LEU A 229 -39.74 -4.51 16.63
C LEU A 229 -38.86 -4.27 15.40
N PRO A 230 -39.29 -4.73 14.20
CA PRO A 230 -38.51 -4.55 12.98
C PRO A 230 -38.31 -3.06 12.61
N PRO A 231 -37.29 -2.74 11.79
CA PRO A 231 -36.99 -1.38 11.31
C PRO A 231 -38.00 -0.89 10.27
N THR A 232 -39.21 -0.58 10.72
CA THR A 232 -40.25 0.07 9.90
C THR A 232 -40.08 1.59 9.93
N PRO A 233 -40.60 2.35 8.93
CA PRO A 233 -40.48 3.81 8.91
C PRO A 233 -40.95 4.49 10.21
N ASN A 234 -41.99 3.96 10.86
CA ASN A 234 -42.53 4.51 12.10
C ASN A 234 -41.73 4.10 13.35
N ASN A 235 -40.93 3.02 13.27
CA ASN A 235 -40.10 2.53 14.37
C ASN A 235 -38.64 3.04 14.29
N ILE A 236 -38.23 3.64 13.18
CA ILE A 236 -36.89 4.22 13.03
C ILE A 236 -36.86 5.60 13.66
N LYS A 237 -35.82 5.86 14.46
CA LYS A 237 -35.45 7.20 14.93
C LYS A 237 -34.10 7.62 14.36
N VAL A 238 -33.96 8.91 14.10
CA VAL A 238 -32.72 9.50 13.58
C VAL A 238 -31.92 10.09 14.75
N LEU A 239 -30.68 9.65 14.88
CA LEU A 239 -29.72 10.15 15.86
C LEU A 239 -28.57 10.84 15.13
N ARG A 240 -27.81 11.70 15.82
CA ARG A 240 -26.55 12.26 15.30
C ARG A 240 -25.48 12.31 16.38
N CYS A 241 -24.22 12.22 15.98
CA CYS A 241 -23.10 12.26 16.91
C CYS A 241 -22.79 13.70 17.34
N THR A 242 -22.62 13.90 18.64
CA THR A 242 -22.17 15.18 19.23
C THR A 242 -20.68 15.16 19.58
N ARG A 243 -20.04 13.99 19.43
CA ARG A 243 -18.64 13.71 19.72
C ARG A 243 -17.97 13.09 18.51
N VAL A 244 -16.64 13.17 18.44
CA VAL A 244 -15.86 12.49 17.41
C VAL A 244 -15.97 10.97 17.62
N THR A 245 -16.45 10.25 16.60
CA THR A 245 -16.69 8.81 16.69
C THR A 245 -15.61 7.98 16.01
N PHE A 246 -15.57 6.70 16.35
CA PHE A 246 -14.78 5.71 15.61
C PHE A 246 -15.42 5.49 14.23
N GLY A 247 -14.57 5.45 13.19
CA GLY A 247 -14.99 5.22 11.80
C GLY A 247 -14.62 6.35 10.84
N LEU A 248 -14.39 7.57 11.34
CA LEU A 248 -13.87 8.67 10.54
C LEU A 248 -12.34 8.55 10.42
N ASN A 249 -11.82 8.71 9.20
CA ASN A 249 -10.38 8.70 8.94
C ASN A 249 -9.63 9.85 9.65
N THR A 250 -10.34 10.95 9.93
CA THR A 250 -9.82 12.15 10.60
C THR A 250 -9.88 12.07 12.13
N SER A 251 -10.57 11.09 12.72
CA SER A 251 -10.70 11.01 14.20
C SER A 251 -9.35 10.97 14.94
N PRO A 252 -8.33 10.20 14.48
CA PRO A 252 -6.99 10.22 15.08
C PRO A 252 -6.37 11.63 15.11
N PHE A 253 -6.50 12.36 14.00
CA PHE A 253 -6.00 13.71 13.88
C PHE A 253 -6.73 14.67 14.84
N LEU A 254 -8.06 14.63 14.88
CA LEU A 254 -8.84 15.53 15.73
C LEU A 254 -8.55 15.33 17.22
N LEU A 255 -8.35 14.09 17.65
CA LEU A 255 -7.94 13.78 19.02
C LEU A 255 -6.54 14.33 19.33
N ALA A 256 -5.53 13.93 18.54
CA ALA A 256 -4.16 14.35 18.75
C ALA A 256 -4.01 15.88 18.65
N GLY A 257 -4.64 16.50 17.65
CA GLY A 257 -4.65 17.95 17.47
C GLY A 257 -5.26 18.68 18.66
N THR A 258 -6.34 18.17 19.25
CA THR A 258 -6.97 18.78 20.44
C THR A 258 -6.03 18.74 21.65
N ILE A 259 -5.35 17.61 21.87
CA ILE A 259 -4.39 17.45 22.96
C ILE A 259 -3.20 18.39 22.75
N HIS A 260 -2.63 18.42 21.54
CA HIS A 260 -1.52 19.31 21.20
C HIS A 260 -1.89 20.78 21.36
N PHE A 261 -3.06 21.21 20.88
CA PHE A 261 -3.55 22.58 21.00
C PHE A 261 -3.64 23.03 22.46
N TYR A 262 -4.14 22.16 23.34
CA TYR A 262 -4.17 22.46 24.78
C TYR A 262 -2.78 22.52 25.39
N LEU A 263 -1.93 21.53 25.09
CA LEU A 263 -0.57 21.45 25.62
C LEU A 263 0.32 22.61 25.14
N ASP A 264 0.11 23.14 23.93
CA ASP A 264 0.81 24.35 23.42
C ASP A 264 0.48 25.62 24.23
N GLN A 265 -0.68 25.65 24.89
CA GLN A 265 -1.10 26.76 25.75
C GLN A 265 -0.69 26.58 27.22
N TYR A 266 -0.29 25.37 27.60
CA TYR A 266 0.09 25.05 28.96
C TYR A 266 1.52 25.53 29.27
N LYS A 267 1.65 26.56 30.13
CA LYS A 267 2.94 27.23 30.41
C LYS A 267 3.62 26.82 31.71
N GLU A 268 2.92 26.12 32.60
CA GLU A 268 3.43 25.86 33.96
C GLU A 268 4.60 24.87 34.00
N ASP A 269 4.55 23.82 33.16
CA ASP A 269 5.58 22.78 33.10
C ASP A 269 5.91 22.42 31.64
N PRO A 270 6.80 23.18 30.99
CA PRO A 270 7.18 22.92 29.60
C PRO A 270 7.88 21.56 29.40
N GLN A 271 8.54 21.04 30.44
CA GLN A 271 9.24 19.76 30.35
C GLN A 271 8.23 18.62 30.29
N LEU A 272 7.29 18.56 31.25
CA LEU A 272 6.25 17.54 31.26
C LEU A 272 5.38 17.60 29.99
N VAL A 273 5.08 18.80 29.50
CA VAL A 273 4.36 18.99 28.23
C VAL A 273 5.10 18.33 27.05
N SER A 274 6.42 18.52 26.97
CA SER A 274 7.22 17.91 25.91
C SER A 274 7.20 16.38 26.02
N GLU A 275 7.33 15.84 27.23
CA GLU A 275 7.29 14.41 27.49
C GLU A 275 5.92 13.80 27.12
N ILE A 276 4.82 14.45 27.50
CA ILE A 276 3.47 14.01 27.12
C ILE A 276 3.30 13.98 25.59
N LYS A 277 3.76 15.01 24.86
CA LYS A 277 3.66 15.04 23.39
C LYS A 277 4.49 13.95 22.73
N GLU A 278 5.66 13.65 23.29
CA GLU A 278 6.56 12.65 22.75
C GLU A 278 6.15 11.21 23.09
N ASP A 279 5.43 10.98 24.17
CA ASP A 279 5.11 9.64 24.69
C ASP A 279 3.63 9.29 24.79
N LEU A 280 2.75 10.17 24.29
CA LEU A 280 1.35 9.82 24.04
C LEU A 280 1.24 9.05 22.71
N TYR A 281 0.86 7.77 22.81
CA TYR A 281 0.64 6.90 21.67
C TYR A 281 -0.85 6.52 21.56
N VAL A 282 -1.58 7.25 20.72
CA VAL A 282 -3.03 7.12 20.54
C VAL A 282 -3.78 7.41 21.85
N ASP A 283 -4.15 6.37 22.58
CA ASP A 283 -4.89 6.37 23.83
C ASP A 283 -3.99 6.06 25.04
N ASN A 284 -2.74 5.61 24.82
CA ASN A 284 -1.83 5.25 25.91
C ASN A 284 -0.80 6.35 26.14
N LEU A 285 -0.67 6.79 27.38
CA LEU A 285 0.40 7.67 27.83
C LEU A 285 1.42 6.86 28.65
N ILE A 286 2.70 7.00 28.29
CA ILE A 286 3.80 6.26 28.91
C ILE A 286 4.85 7.27 29.36
N LEU A 287 5.06 7.42 30.67
CA LEU A 287 6.05 8.33 31.23
C LEU A 287 7.05 7.55 32.08
N THR A 288 8.26 8.10 32.23
CA THR A 288 9.31 7.48 33.05
C THR A 288 10.05 8.50 33.89
N VAL A 289 10.43 8.11 35.10
CA VAL A 289 11.12 8.96 36.08
C VAL A 289 12.17 8.15 36.84
N ASP A 290 13.06 8.80 37.58
CA ASP A 290 14.15 8.12 38.30
C ASP A 290 13.96 8.02 39.81
N THR A 291 13.09 8.86 40.39
CA THR A 291 12.85 8.90 41.83
C THR A 291 11.38 8.68 42.20
N PRO A 292 11.07 8.04 43.34
CA PRO A 292 9.69 7.89 43.82
C PRO A 292 8.97 9.23 44.01
N GLU A 293 9.67 10.28 44.44
CA GLU A 293 9.13 11.62 44.66
C GLU A 293 8.65 12.23 43.33
N GLU A 294 9.49 12.16 42.30
CA GLU A 294 9.18 12.61 40.94
C GLU A 294 8.02 11.80 40.35
N SER A 295 7.94 10.50 40.65
CA SER A 295 6.85 9.65 40.15
C SER A 295 5.46 10.10 40.61
N LEU A 296 5.37 10.63 41.83
CA LEU A 296 4.12 11.16 42.37
C LEU A 296 3.79 12.52 41.79
N TYR A 297 4.81 13.36 41.62
CA TYR A 297 4.66 14.64 40.94
C TYR A 297 4.12 14.43 39.52
N VAL A 298 4.78 13.60 38.73
CA VAL A 298 4.39 13.32 37.34
C VAL A 298 2.99 12.71 37.26
N TYR A 299 2.66 11.73 38.12
CA TYR A 299 1.32 11.16 38.18
C TYR A 299 0.25 12.23 38.45
N SER A 300 0.41 13.00 39.53
CA SER A 300 -0.59 13.98 39.96
C SER A 300 -0.74 15.12 38.95
N LYS A 301 0.37 15.63 38.43
CA LYS A 301 0.39 16.73 37.48
C LYS A 301 -0.17 16.31 36.12
N THR A 302 0.19 15.14 35.62
CA THR A 302 -0.35 14.61 34.36
C THR A 302 -1.85 14.37 34.45
N LYS A 303 -2.33 13.79 35.57
CA LYS A 303 -3.77 13.62 35.83
C LYS A 303 -4.49 14.97 35.89
N GLN A 304 -3.90 15.99 36.51
CA GLN A 304 -4.43 17.35 36.51
C GLN A 304 -4.54 17.92 35.09
N VAL A 305 -3.46 17.86 34.30
CA VAL A 305 -3.41 18.36 32.92
C VAL A 305 -4.52 17.75 32.06
N PHE A 306 -4.70 16.43 32.13
CA PHE A 306 -5.75 15.74 31.37
C PHE A 306 -7.16 16.03 31.91
N ASN A 307 -7.34 16.14 33.23
CA ASN A 307 -8.62 16.56 33.81
C ASN A 307 -9.03 17.98 33.39
N ASP A 308 -8.08 18.90 33.27
CA ASP A 308 -8.30 20.26 32.78
C ASP A 308 -8.67 20.26 31.28
N LEU A 309 -8.14 19.31 30.51
CA LEU A 309 -8.54 19.00 29.14
C LEU A 309 -9.93 18.32 29.05
N LYS A 310 -10.56 17.98 30.18
CA LYS A 310 -11.79 17.18 30.29
C LYS A 310 -11.62 15.76 29.71
N MET A 311 -10.43 15.19 29.84
CA MET A 311 -10.12 13.81 29.47
C MET A 311 -9.65 13.05 30.71
N ASN A 312 -10.31 11.94 31.04
CA ASN A 312 -9.92 11.16 32.22
C ASN A 312 -8.82 10.14 31.87
N LEU A 313 -7.68 10.22 32.57
CA LEU A 313 -6.65 9.16 32.54
C LEU A 313 -7.00 8.06 33.55
N ARG A 314 -6.89 6.80 33.18
CA ARG A 314 -7.22 5.65 34.05
C ARG A 314 -6.27 4.48 33.79
N GLU A 315 -6.51 3.37 34.48
CA GLU A 315 -5.71 2.15 34.36
C GLU A 315 -4.21 2.41 34.58
N PHE A 316 -3.89 3.25 35.57
CA PHE A 316 -2.52 3.57 35.92
C PHE A 316 -1.79 2.31 36.39
N ALA A 317 -0.68 1.98 35.73
CA ALA A 317 0.22 0.92 36.15
C ALA A 317 1.64 1.45 36.28
N SER A 318 2.35 0.97 37.31
CA SER A 318 3.75 1.31 37.58
C SER A 318 4.52 0.13 38.16
N ASN A 319 5.84 0.10 37.95
CA ASN A 319 6.76 -0.82 38.63
C ASN A 319 7.18 -0.33 40.03
N SER A 320 6.79 0.88 40.45
CA SER A 320 7.02 1.40 41.80
C SER A 320 5.88 1.03 42.75
N ALA A 321 6.18 0.24 43.78
CA ALA A 321 5.20 -0.14 44.80
C ALA A 321 4.71 1.06 45.62
N ASP A 322 5.55 2.08 45.83
CA ASP A 322 5.20 3.26 46.60
C ASP A 322 4.28 4.21 45.83
N LEU A 323 4.42 4.27 44.50
CA LEU A 323 3.48 4.98 43.64
C LEU A 323 2.13 4.26 43.62
N LEU A 324 2.11 2.94 43.45
CA LEU A 324 0.87 2.15 43.42
C LEU A 324 0.03 2.30 44.70
N LYS A 325 0.65 2.41 45.88
CA LYS A 325 -0.06 2.67 47.14
C LYS A 325 -0.74 4.05 47.21
N LYS A 326 -0.26 5.00 46.41
CA LYS A 326 -0.72 6.41 46.42
C LYS A 326 -1.66 6.73 45.26
N ILE A 327 -1.70 5.89 44.23
CA ILE A 327 -2.71 5.96 43.16
C ILE A 327 -4.07 5.59 43.75
N SER A 328 -5.12 6.32 43.36
CA SER A 328 -6.47 6.00 43.81
C SER A 328 -6.94 4.64 43.29
N ASP A 329 -7.66 3.87 44.10
CA ASP A 329 -8.18 2.54 43.69
C ASP A 329 -9.07 2.59 42.43
N LYS A 330 -9.66 3.76 42.13
CA LYS A 330 -10.48 3.99 40.94
C LYS A 330 -9.65 4.21 39.67
N ASP A 331 -8.43 4.70 39.82
CA ASP A 331 -7.53 5.02 38.72
C ASP A 331 -6.50 3.91 38.46
N ALA A 332 -6.27 3.01 39.43
CA ALA A 332 -5.29 1.93 39.33
C ALA A 332 -5.68 0.86 38.30
N SER A 333 -4.68 0.35 37.57
CA SER A 333 -4.83 -0.85 36.74
C SER A 333 -5.06 -2.08 37.61
N LYS A 334 -5.91 -3.00 37.12
CA LYS A 334 -6.10 -4.33 37.74
C LYS A 334 -4.95 -5.29 37.43
N GLU A 335 -4.10 -4.95 36.48
CA GLU A 335 -2.89 -5.69 36.12
C GLU A 335 -1.67 -4.94 36.64
N ALA A 336 -0.96 -5.52 37.60
CA ALA A 336 0.27 -4.94 38.13
C ALA A 336 1.42 -5.14 37.14
N LEU A 337 2.23 -4.10 36.93
CA LEU A 337 3.55 -4.29 36.35
C LEU A 337 4.40 -5.12 37.32
N PRO A 338 5.33 -5.96 36.81
CA PRO A 338 6.14 -6.84 37.65
C PRO A 338 6.95 -6.02 38.65
N LYS A 339 6.98 -6.47 39.91
CA LYS A 339 7.78 -5.86 40.97
C LYS A 339 9.25 -6.19 40.75
N GLU A 340 10.08 -5.14 40.84
CA GLU A 340 11.53 -5.19 41.04
C GLU A 340 12.29 -6.12 40.09
N GLU A 341 12.62 -5.61 38.90
CA GLU A 341 13.88 -6.00 38.24
C GLU A 341 14.55 -4.73 37.74
N VAL A 342 15.79 -4.51 38.18
CA VAL A 342 16.66 -3.50 37.59
C VAL A 342 16.88 -3.90 36.14
N PHE A 343 16.28 -3.14 35.23
CA PHE A 343 16.40 -3.40 33.81
C PHE A 343 17.75 -2.87 33.30
N ASP A 344 18.77 -3.73 33.28
CA ASP A 344 20.02 -3.41 32.58
C ASP A 344 19.83 -3.56 31.05
N TRP A 345 20.48 -2.70 30.27
CA TRP A 345 20.41 -2.65 28.80
C TRP A 345 20.77 -4.00 28.16
N ASP A 346 21.66 -4.75 28.79
CA ASP A 346 22.13 -6.05 28.34
C ASP A 346 21.28 -7.24 28.85
N THR A 347 20.26 -7.02 29.69
CA THR A 347 19.45 -8.10 30.28
C THR A 347 18.22 -8.43 29.41
N PRO A 348 18.06 -9.70 28.94
CA PRO A 348 16.87 -10.14 28.23
C PRO A 348 15.62 -9.99 29.11
N LEU A 349 14.48 -9.59 28.52
CA LEU A 349 13.20 -9.62 29.23
C LEU A 349 12.88 -11.06 29.67
N PRO A 350 12.51 -11.29 30.94
CA PRO A 350 11.99 -12.59 31.36
C PRO A 350 10.82 -13.04 30.47
N GLN A 351 10.74 -14.34 30.19
CA GLN A 351 9.80 -14.92 29.23
C GLN A 351 8.33 -14.52 29.49
N VAL A 352 7.94 -14.44 30.77
CA VAL A 352 6.60 -14.03 31.23
C VAL A 352 6.27 -12.59 30.81
N HIS A 353 7.27 -11.71 30.80
CA HIS A 353 7.11 -10.31 30.40
C HIS A 353 7.18 -10.18 28.89
N LYS A 354 8.02 -10.96 28.20
CA LYS A 354 7.98 -11.05 26.74
C LYS A 354 6.57 -11.40 26.27
N GLU A 355 5.86 -12.32 26.92
CA GLU A 355 4.49 -12.71 26.56
C GLU A 355 3.45 -11.63 26.86
N SER A 356 3.53 -10.96 28.01
CA SER A 356 2.63 -9.83 28.35
C SER A 356 2.84 -8.63 27.42
N TRP A 357 4.09 -8.31 27.10
CA TRP A 357 4.46 -7.27 26.13
C TRP A 357 4.08 -7.67 24.70
N MET A 358 4.28 -8.93 24.32
CA MET A 358 3.82 -9.48 23.04
C MET A 358 2.29 -9.50 22.95
N ARG A 359 1.56 -9.47 24.07
CA ARG A 359 0.10 -9.32 24.13
C ARG A 359 -0.34 -7.89 23.80
N ILE A 360 0.28 -6.89 24.44
CA ILE A 360 0.10 -5.46 24.11
C ILE A 360 0.45 -5.19 22.62
N TYR A 361 1.46 -5.91 22.13
CA TYR A 361 1.96 -5.86 20.76
C TYR A 361 1.09 -6.62 19.73
N SER A 362 0.51 -7.77 20.08
CA SER A 362 -0.33 -8.59 19.18
C SER A 362 -1.76 -8.09 19.08
N ASP A 363 -2.26 -7.34 20.07
CA ASP A 363 -3.53 -6.62 19.99
C ASP A 363 -3.49 -5.41 19.02
N LYS A 364 -2.32 -5.05 18.49
CA LYS A 364 -2.12 -3.93 17.55
C LYS A 364 -1.65 -4.47 16.19
N GLU A 365 -2.59 -4.62 15.24
CA GLU A 365 -2.37 -5.14 13.89
C GLU A 365 -1.13 -4.54 13.21
N GLY A 366 -0.18 -5.40 12.80
CA GLY A 366 0.66 -5.09 11.62
C GLY A 366 2.17 -4.91 11.79
N PHE A 367 2.82 -5.31 12.88
CA PHE A 367 4.29 -5.46 12.88
C PHE A 367 4.71 -6.79 13.51
N VAL A 368 5.61 -7.52 12.85
CA VAL A 368 6.32 -8.70 13.37
C VAL A 368 7.82 -8.42 13.25
N LYS A 369 8.39 -7.75 14.26
CA LYS A 369 9.82 -7.75 14.55
C LYS A 369 10.00 -7.72 16.07
N ASP A 370 10.67 -8.74 16.61
CA ASP A 370 11.30 -8.63 17.93
C ASP A 370 12.14 -7.33 17.90
N LEU A 371 11.83 -6.37 18.78
CA LEU A 371 12.57 -5.13 18.92
C LEU A 371 13.54 -5.27 20.10
N PRO A 372 14.81 -5.65 19.82
CA PRO A 372 15.94 -5.56 20.75
C PRO A 372 15.96 -4.37 21.69
N ARG A 373 16.55 -4.57 22.88
CA ARG A 373 16.94 -3.51 23.81
C ARG A 373 18.01 -2.55 23.28
N CYS A 374 18.79 -2.92 22.27
CA CYS A 374 19.95 -2.13 21.85
C CYS A 374 19.81 -1.40 20.49
N LEU A 375 18.62 -1.37 19.88
CA LEU A 375 18.48 -0.61 18.63
C LEU A 375 18.52 0.88 18.97
N CYS A 376 19.67 1.53 18.76
CA CYS A 376 19.68 2.90 18.27
C CYS A 376 21.07 3.35 17.79
N THR A 377 21.09 3.79 16.54
CA THR A 377 22.07 4.70 15.97
C THR A 377 21.75 6.13 16.42
N LYS A 378 22.73 6.87 16.96
CA LYS A 378 22.74 8.33 17.25
C LYS A 378 21.68 8.88 18.23
N HIS A 379 20.42 8.44 18.19
CA HIS A 379 19.31 8.94 19.00
C HIS A 379 19.40 8.49 20.47
N THR A 380 19.76 7.23 20.75
CA THR A 380 19.99 6.75 22.14
C THR A 380 21.20 7.40 22.78
N GLU A 381 22.27 7.68 22.04
CA GLU A 381 23.40 8.44 22.58
C GLU A 381 22.96 9.86 22.98
N ILE A 382 22.23 10.57 22.10
CA ILE A 382 21.70 11.90 22.41
C ILE A 382 20.75 11.86 23.62
N LEU A 383 19.87 10.86 23.70
CA LEU A 383 18.93 10.67 24.80
C LEU A 383 19.64 10.34 26.11
N VAL A 384 20.60 9.41 26.11
CA VAL A 384 21.38 9.04 27.29
C VAL A 384 22.28 10.19 27.74
N CYS A 385 22.89 10.94 26.83
CA CYS A 385 23.62 12.16 27.17
C CYS A 385 22.71 13.20 27.84
N ARG A 386 21.49 13.42 27.33
CA ARG A 386 20.51 14.31 27.98
C ARG A 386 20.08 13.83 29.36
N VAL A 387 19.93 12.51 29.53
CA VAL A 387 19.53 11.91 30.81
C VAL A 387 20.67 11.97 31.81
N ASN A 388 21.90 11.60 31.42
CA ASN A 388 23.10 11.72 32.26
C ASN A 388 23.39 13.17 32.66
N ALA A 389 22.99 14.15 31.85
CA ALA A 389 23.07 15.56 32.22
C ALA A 389 22.04 15.96 33.31
N ARG A 390 20.99 15.15 33.53
CA ARG A 390 19.90 15.41 34.48
C ARG A 390 19.96 14.50 35.70
N THR A 391 20.72 13.41 35.68
CA THR A 391 20.78 12.42 36.77
C THR A 391 22.09 12.51 37.58
N GLN A 392 22.02 12.25 38.89
CA GLN A 392 23.22 12.13 39.74
C GLN A 392 24.02 10.86 39.45
N HIS A 393 23.41 9.84 38.83
CA HIS A 393 24.03 8.57 38.49
C HIS A 393 24.08 8.44 36.97
N SER A 394 25.28 8.47 36.39
CA SER A 394 25.46 8.31 34.96
C SER A 394 25.03 6.90 34.54
N ILE A 395 24.04 6.82 33.66
CA ILE A 395 23.72 5.63 32.89
C ILE A 395 24.93 5.38 31.98
N LYS A 396 25.70 4.32 32.27
CA LYS A 396 26.76 3.85 31.38
C LYS A 396 26.11 2.99 30.30
N LEU A 397 26.26 3.41 29.05
CA LEU A 397 25.97 2.54 27.91
C LEU A 397 26.97 1.38 27.89
N SER A 398 26.69 0.34 27.09
CA SER A 398 27.61 -0.78 26.94
C SER A 398 29.04 -0.29 26.64
N SER A 399 30.08 -0.99 27.09
CA SER A 399 31.48 -0.66 26.80
C SER A 399 31.77 -0.43 25.30
N LEU A 400 30.97 -1.02 24.41
CA LEU A 400 31.03 -0.80 22.96
C LEU A 400 30.76 0.65 22.51
N LEU A 401 30.18 1.48 23.37
CA LEU A 401 29.79 2.87 23.10
C LEU A 401 30.67 3.89 23.86
N GLU A 402 31.68 3.43 24.61
CA GLU A 402 32.64 4.32 25.28
C GLU A 402 33.56 4.98 24.22
N GLY A 403 33.57 6.32 24.15
CA GLY A 403 34.50 7.11 23.31
C GLY A 403 33.92 7.87 22.12
N VAL A 404 32.60 7.87 21.89
CA VAL A 404 31.94 8.56 20.74
C VAL A 404 31.77 10.08 20.96
N MET A 405 32.64 10.73 21.74
CA MET A 405 32.42 12.10 22.24
C MET A 405 32.68 13.25 21.25
N GLU A 406 32.98 13.00 19.97
CA GLU A 406 33.32 14.11 19.06
C GLU A 406 32.17 14.55 18.14
N ASN A 407 31.74 15.78 18.39
CA ASN A 407 30.61 16.52 17.84
C ASN A 407 30.70 16.84 16.34
N ASN A 408 30.45 15.88 15.44
CA ASN A 408 30.05 16.22 14.08
C ASN A 408 28.78 15.48 13.63
N LEU A 409 27.64 16.13 13.88
CA LEU A 409 26.29 15.61 13.68
C LEU A 409 25.91 15.35 12.20
N ALA A 410 26.66 15.84 11.23
CA ALA A 410 26.24 15.86 9.82
C ALA A 410 26.65 14.64 8.96
N LYS A 411 27.67 13.86 9.35
CA LYS A 411 28.14 12.71 8.55
C LYS A 411 28.43 11.51 9.44
N ILE A 412 28.01 10.33 8.99
CA ILE A 412 28.30 9.07 9.67
C ILE A 412 29.79 8.74 9.47
N SER A 413 30.53 8.52 10.54
CA SER A 413 31.95 8.15 10.48
C SER A 413 32.13 6.64 10.29
N GLY A 414 33.30 6.23 9.77
CA GLY A 414 33.63 4.80 9.65
C GLY A 414 33.68 4.08 11.01
N THR A 415 34.04 4.79 12.08
CA THR A 415 34.06 4.25 13.44
C THR A 415 32.64 4.03 13.97
N GLU A 416 31.72 4.97 13.73
CA GLU A 416 30.29 4.80 14.05
C GLU A 416 29.69 3.58 13.33
N ILE A 417 30.02 3.36 12.04
CA ILE A 417 29.56 2.19 11.28
C ILE A 417 30.12 0.89 11.88
N ALA A 418 31.40 0.86 12.23
CA ALA A 418 32.03 -0.31 12.83
C ALA A 418 31.41 -0.65 14.21
N ILE A 419 31.15 0.36 15.04
CA ILE A 419 30.47 0.21 16.34
C ILE A 419 29.04 -0.29 16.14
N ALA A 420 28.28 0.33 15.23
CA ALA A 420 26.91 -0.10 14.92
C ALA A 420 26.88 -1.57 14.47
N CYS A 421 27.82 -2.00 13.64
CA CYS A 421 27.94 -3.40 13.24
C CYS A 421 28.17 -4.33 14.43
N LYS A 422 29.07 -3.99 15.35
CA LYS A 422 29.33 -4.76 16.58
C LYS A 422 28.08 -4.87 17.45
N ILE A 423 27.34 -3.78 17.60
CA ILE A 423 26.09 -3.74 18.38
C ILE A 423 25.03 -4.66 17.75
N LEU A 424 24.84 -4.56 16.44
CA LEU A 424 23.89 -5.42 15.71
C LEU A 424 24.23 -6.90 15.86
N VAL A 425 25.53 -7.24 15.82
CA VAL A 425 25.99 -8.62 16.03
C VAL A 425 25.78 -9.07 17.48
N LYS A 426 26.16 -8.27 18.49
CA LYS A 426 25.92 -8.58 19.91
C LYS A 426 24.45 -8.89 20.15
N GLN A 427 23.57 -8.09 19.55
CA GLN A 427 22.14 -8.29 19.67
C GLN A 427 21.66 -9.59 19.06
N HIS A 428 22.08 -9.85 17.83
CA HIS A 428 21.76 -11.10 17.14
C HIS A 428 22.20 -12.31 17.97
N GLN A 429 23.35 -12.22 18.63
CA GLN A 429 23.86 -13.26 19.51
C GLN A 429 22.97 -13.43 20.75
N LEU A 430 22.61 -12.34 21.45
CA LEU A 430 21.75 -12.39 22.64
C LEU A 430 20.35 -12.92 22.34
N THR A 431 19.78 -12.59 21.17
CA THR A 431 18.41 -13.03 20.83
C THR A 431 18.32 -14.44 20.29
N THR A 432 19.38 -14.90 19.61
CA THR A 432 19.27 -16.09 18.75
C THR A 432 20.19 -17.22 19.21
N ILE A 433 21.28 -16.93 19.95
CA ILE A 433 22.20 -17.94 20.45
C ILE A 433 21.79 -18.35 21.88
N THR A 434 21.08 -19.47 21.98
CA THR A 434 20.75 -20.10 23.27
C THR A 434 21.88 -21.02 23.74
N PRO A 435 22.00 -21.33 25.05
CA PRO A 435 23.03 -22.24 25.56
C PRO A 435 23.06 -23.63 24.86
N PRO A 436 21.91 -24.28 24.55
CA PRO A 436 21.91 -25.53 23.78
C PRO A 436 22.44 -25.36 22.35
N LEU A 437 22.17 -24.23 21.71
CA LEU A 437 22.68 -23.96 20.36
C LEU A 437 24.19 -23.70 20.39
N LEU A 438 24.68 -22.96 21.39
CA LEU A 438 26.11 -22.73 21.57
C LEU A 438 26.87 -24.05 21.78
N GLN A 439 26.28 -25.01 22.50
CA GLN A 439 26.82 -26.37 22.65
C GLN A 439 26.99 -27.08 21.30
N SER A 440 26.02 -26.94 20.37
CA SER A 440 26.09 -27.54 19.03
C SER A 440 27.19 -26.93 18.15
N LEU A 441 27.58 -25.69 18.44
CA LEU A 441 28.61 -24.93 17.73
C LEU A 441 30.01 -25.06 18.36
N LYS A 442 30.19 -25.95 19.35
CA LYS A 442 31.47 -26.15 20.06
C LYS A 442 32.66 -26.42 19.14
N HIS A 443 32.43 -27.05 17.99
CA HIS A 443 33.46 -27.33 16.99
C HIS A 443 34.06 -26.05 16.35
N LEU A 444 33.45 -24.88 16.53
CA LEU A 444 33.89 -23.60 15.98
C LEU A 444 34.81 -22.79 16.93
N ASN A 445 35.24 -23.36 18.06
CA ASN A 445 36.13 -22.72 19.04
C ASN A 445 35.70 -21.28 19.39
N ILE A 446 34.44 -21.15 19.82
CA ILE A 446 33.81 -19.86 20.09
C ILE A 446 34.22 -19.40 21.49
N LYS A 447 34.70 -18.16 21.61
CA LYS A 447 34.97 -17.51 22.90
C LYS A 447 34.42 -16.09 22.92
N GLN A 448 34.16 -15.59 24.11
CA GLN A 448 33.70 -14.23 24.32
C GLN A 448 34.90 -13.27 24.37
N ASP A 449 34.78 -12.11 23.73
CA ASP A 449 35.80 -11.06 23.80
C ASP A 449 35.58 -10.11 25.00
N GLN A 450 36.44 -9.10 25.12
CA GLN A 450 36.39 -8.09 26.20
C GLN A 450 35.09 -7.27 26.21
N ASN A 451 34.37 -7.20 25.08
CA ASN A 451 33.12 -6.47 24.92
C ASN A 451 31.88 -7.37 25.01
N GLY A 452 32.07 -8.64 25.38
CA GLY A 452 30.99 -9.60 25.51
C GLY A 452 30.53 -10.24 24.19
N LEU A 453 31.21 -10.00 23.07
CA LEU A 453 30.86 -10.57 21.76
C LEU A 453 31.41 -11.98 21.59
N LEU A 454 30.60 -12.89 21.05
CA LEU A 454 31.04 -14.23 20.67
C LEU A 454 31.81 -14.18 19.35
N ARG A 455 33.04 -14.68 19.35
CA ARG A 455 33.95 -14.73 18.20
C ARG A 455 34.47 -16.14 17.95
N CYS A 456 34.73 -16.46 16.69
CA CYS A 456 35.32 -17.73 16.27
C CYS A 456 36.84 -17.62 16.23
N TYR A 457 37.55 -18.41 17.04
CA TYR A 457 39.02 -18.38 17.10
C TYR A 457 39.62 -19.47 16.21
N GLY A 458 40.27 -19.05 15.13
CA GLY A 458 40.82 -19.94 14.09
C GLY A 458 42.34 -20.10 14.13
N ARG A 459 42.90 -20.56 13.00
CA ARG A 459 44.36 -20.75 12.80
C ARG A 459 45.06 -19.52 12.22
N LEU A 460 44.33 -18.41 12.06
CA LEU A 460 44.82 -17.19 11.41
C LEU A 460 45.49 -16.20 12.39
N GLY A 461 45.66 -16.54 13.67
CA GLY A 461 46.25 -15.64 14.68
C GLY A 461 47.77 -15.36 14.54
N ARG A 462 48.37 -15.71 13.39
CA ARG A 462 49.74 -15.31 13.00
C ARG A 462 49.76 -14.65 11.62
N SER A 463 48.60 -14.23 11.13
CA SER A 463 48.47 -13.55 9.84
C SER A 463 48.65 -12.04 10.04
N GLU A 464 48.91 -11.30 8.96
CA GLU A 464 48.92 -9.82 8.99
C GLU A 464 47.50 -9.24 8.92
N LEU A 465 46.47 -10.05 9.14
CA LEU A 465 45.08 -9.63 9.08
C LEU A 465 44.72 -8.79 10.32
N SER A 466 43.69 -7.97 10.18
CA SER A 466 43.15 -7.23 11.34
C SER A 466 42.63 -8.19 12.41
N ALA A 467 42.67 -7.79 13.68
CA ALA A 467 42.16 -8.60 14.80
C ALA A 467 40.69 -9.04 14.61
N GLU A 468 39.90 -8.25 13.89
CA GLU A 468 38.50 -8.56 13.52
C GLU A 468 38.41 -9.70 12.51
N SER A 469 39.37 -9.79 11.58
CA SER A 469 39.44 -10.82 10.56
C SER A 469 40.12 -12.10 11.05
N GLU A 470 41.03 -11.99 12.02
CA GLU A 470 41.63 -13.16 12.69
C GLU A 470 40.59 -13.93 13.50
N ASN A 471 39.74 -13.19 14.22
CA ASN A 471 38.73 -13.73 15.13
C ASN A 471 37.35 -13.13 14.80
N PRO A 472 36.72 -13.55 13.68
CA PRO A 472 35.48 -12.97 13.20
C PRO A 472 34.31 -13.21 14.16
N MET A 473 33.40 -12.23 14.23
CA MET A 473 32.21 -12.32 15.07
C MET A 473 31.24 -13.36 14.51
N ILE A 474 30.63 -14.17 15.38
CA ILE A 474 29.68 -15.19 14.93
C ILE A 474 28.30 -14.59 14.64
N VAL A 475 27.77 -14.89 13.45
CA VAL A 475 26.40 -14.54 13.04
C VAL A 475 25.70 -15.80 12.53
N LEU A 476 24.53 -16.12 13.07
CA LEU A 476 23.82 -17.34 12.68
C LEU A 476 23.23 -17.23 11.27
N HIS A 477 23.21 -18.36 10.60
CA HIS A 477 22.67 -18.46 9.25
C HIS A 477 21.14 -18.33 9.22
N ASN A 478 20.59 -17.98 8.06
CA ASN A 478 19.16 -17.73 7.84
C ASN A 478 18.55 -16.59 8.69
N SER A 479 19.37 -15.78 9.36
CA SER A 479 18.91 -14.59 10.07
C SER A 479 18.79 -13.39 9.14
N TRP A 480 17.95 -12.41 9.50
CA TRP A 480 17.84 -11.15 8.80
C TRP A 480 19.20 -10.43 8.72
N LEU A 481 19.99 -10.47 9.81
CA LEU A 481 21.30 -9.84 9.88
C LEU A 481 22.30 -10.51 8.93
N SER A 482 22.32 -11.85 8.89
CA SER A 482 23.19 -12.58 7.94
C SER A 482 22.87 -12.24 6.49
N GLN A 483 21.60 -12.01 6.16
CA GLN A 483 21.19 -11.62 4.81
C GLN A 483 21.61 -10.18 4.50
N ALA A 484 21.42 -9.26 5.42
CA ALA A 484 21.81 -7.86 5.27
C ALA A 484 23.33 -7.69 5.08
N ILE A 485 24.14 -8.38 5.89
CA ILE A 485 25.60 -8.33 5.77
C ILE A 485 26.05 -8.88 4.40
N ILE A 486 25.50 -10.02 3.98
CA ILE A 486 25.84 -10.61 2.67
C ILE A 486 25.42 -9.69 1.52
N GLN A 487 24.25 -9.06 1.62
CA GLN A 487 23.75 -8.13 0.61
C GLN A 487 24.65 -6.89 0.51
N ASP A 488 24.98 -6.26 1.63
CA ASP A 488 25.88 -5.08 1.67
C ASP A 488 27.26 -5.40 1.07
N CYS A 489 27.82 -6.57 1.39
CA CYS A 489 29.09 -7.02 0.79
C CYS A 489 28.98 -7.27 -0.72
N HIS A 490 27.82 -7.71 -1.21
CA HIS A 490 27.59 -7.98 -2.63
C HIS A 490 27.28 -6.72 -3.44
N GLU A 491 26.55 -5.75 -2.89
CA GLU A 491 26.14 -4.53 -3.59
C GLU A 491 27.31 -3.59 -3.90
N LYS A 492 28.43 -3.69 -3.15
CA LYS A 492 29.66 -2.90 -3.34
C LYS A 492 30.44 -3.17 -4.62
N GLY A 493 29.90 -3.99 -5.54
CA GLY A 493 30.54 -4.27 -6.82
C GLY A 493 30.08 -5.55 -7.52
N HIS A 494 28.98 -6.15 -7.06
CA HIS A 494 28.45 -7.43 -7.56
C HIS A 494 29.47 -8.56 -7.71
N PRO A 495 30.36 -8.80 -6.73
CA PRO A 495 31.34 -9.86 -6.84
C PRO A 495 30.67 -11.23 -6.93
N GLY A 496 31.35 -12.16 -7.61
CA GLY A 496 30.94 -13.55 -7.66
C GLY A 496 30.86 -14.21 -6.28
N ILE A 497 30.29 -15.42 -6.22
CA ILE A 497 30.03 -16.14 -4.95
C ILE A 497 31.30 -16.26 -4.10
N GLY A 498 32.44 -16.64 -4.69
CA GLY A 498 33.69 -16.85 -3.96
C GLY A 498 34.24 -15.57 -3.34
N HIS A 499 34.23 -14.46 -4.09
CA HIS A 499 34.75 -13.18 -3.60
C HIS A 499 33.82 -12.56 -2.56
N THR A 500 32.51 -12.63 -2.76
CA THR A 500 31.51 -12.21 -1.74
C THR A 500 31.73 -12.96 -0.41
N MET A 501 32.01 -14.28 -0.47
CA MET A 501 32.31 -15.06 0.73
C MET A 501 33.59 -14.61 1.44
N SER A 502 34.59 -14.13 0.68
CA SER A 502 35.85 -13.62 1.24
C SER A 502 35.60 -12.33 2.03
N ILE A 503 34.93 -11.36 1.41
CA ILE A 503 34.60 -10.07 2.04
C ILE A 503 33.80 -10.28 3.33
N VAL A 504 32.80 -11.16 3.30
CA VAL A 504 31.99 -11.46 4.49
C VAL A 504 32.85 -12.02 5.63
N ARG A 505 33.83 -12.88 5.31
CA ARG A 505 34.70 -13.53 6.31
C ARG A 505 35.74 -12.60 6.93
N GLU A 506 36.01 -11.45 6.33
CA GLU A 506 36.88 -10.43 6.92
C GLU A 506 36.26 -9.80 8.19
N GLN A 507 34.93 -9.89 8.35
CA GLN A 507 34.21 -9.24 9.43
C GLN A 507 33.41 -10.24 10.29
N VAL A 508 32.76 -11.24 9.66
CA VAL A 508 31.84 -12.15 10.36
C VAL A 508 31.97 -13.60 9.90
N TRP A 509 31.72 -14.51 10.83
CA TRP A 509 31.62 -15.94 10.57
C TRP A 509 30.15 -16.38 10.52
N ILE A 510 29.67 -16.72 9.32
CA ILE A 510 28.31 -17.22 9.10
C ILE A 510 28.37 -18.72 8.76
N PRO A 511 27.76 -19.63 9.55
CA PRO A 511 27.66 -21.03 9.18
C PRO A 511 26.91 -21.21 7.86
N LYS A 512 27.24 -22.22 7.05
CA LYS A 512 26.59 -22.47 5.74
C LYS A 512 26.57 -21.24 4.79
N LEU A 513 27.56 -20.35 4.91
CA LEU A 513 27.65 -19.08 4.16
C LEU A 513 27.43 -19.24 2.65
N ARG A 514 28.08 -20.24 2.02
CA ARG A 514 28.00 -20.47 0.56
C ARG A 514 26.56 -20.60 0.06
N ALA A 515 25.72 -21.33 0.80
CA ALA A 515 24.32 -21.54 0.42
C ALA A 515 23.53 -20.22 0.47
N GLN A 516 23.78 -19.39 1.49
CA GLN A 516 23.15 -18.08 1.63
C GLN A 516 23.57 -17.09 0.55
N VAL A 517 24.88 -16.97 0.30
CA VAL A 517 25.43 -16.10 -0.75
C VAL A 517 24.88 -16.49 -2.12
N THR A 518 24.87 -17.79 -2.43
CA THR A 518 24.33 -18.28 -3.70
C THR A 518 22.86 -17.88 -3.88
N ARG A 519 22.06 -18.00 -2.82
CA ARG A 519 20.63 -17.63 -2.84
C ARG A 519 20.44 -16.13 -3.08
N ILE A 520 21.26 -15.29 -2.45
CA ILE A 520 21.19 -13.83 -2.56
C ILE A 520 21.60 -13.38 -3.97
N ILE A 521 22.76 -13.83 -4.46
CA ILE A 521 23.26 -13.46 -5.80
C ILE A 521 22.30 -13.92 -6.90
N ARG A 522 21.70 -15.12 -6.78
CA ARG A 522 20.69 -15.59 -7.76
C ARG A 522 19.45 -14.72 -7.84
N ARG A 523 19.13 -13.92 -6.81
CA ARG A 523 17.99 -13.00 -6.78
C ARG A 523 18.37 -11.56 -7.14
N CYS A 524 19.67 -11.27 -7.24
CA CYS A 524 20.14 -9.95 -7.61
C CYS A 524 19.79 -9.66 -9.07
N MET A 525 18.97 -8.62 -9.30
CA MET A 525 18.50 -8.23 -10.63
C MET A 525 19.65 -7.87 -11.57
N LEU A 526 20.68 -7.18 -11.07
CA LEU A 526 21.86 -6.82 -11.86
C LEU A 526 22.62 -8.09 -12.28
N CYS A 527 22.92 -8.98 -11.34
CA CYS A 527 23.55 -10.27 -11.66
C CYS A 527 22.70 -11.12 -12.60
N GLN A 528 21.38 -11.14 -12.45
CA GLN A 528 20.49 -11.87 -13.36
C GLN A 528 20.53 -11.28 -14.78
N ARG A 529 20.50 -9.95 -14.92
CA ARG A 529 20.57 -9.29 -16.23
C ARG A 529 21.88 -9.60 -16.96
N PHE A 530 23.00 -9.59 -16.25
CA PHE A 530 24.30 -9.86 -16.84
C PHE A 530 24.57 -11.36 -17.10
N ASN A 531 23.98 -12.26 -16.31
CA ASN A 531 24.34 -13.70 -16.36
C ASN A 531 23.22 -14.64 -16.86
N ASN A 532 21.96 -14.21 -16.96
CA ASN A 532 20.89 -15.09 -17.46
C ASN A 532 20.96 -15.25 -18.98
N LEU A 533 20.71 -16.47 -19.43
CA LEU A 533 20.54 -16.78 -20.86
C LEU A 533 19.22 -16.19 -21.39
N PRO A 534 19.15 -15.81 -22.68
CA PRO A 534 17.91 -15.37 -23.31
C PRO A 534 16.82 -16.47 -23.27
N TYR A 535 15.55 -16.04 -23.29
CA TYR A 535 14.38 -16.93 -23.23
C TYR A 535 14.41 -17.98 -24.36
N ARG A 536 14.34 -19.28 -24.02
CA ARG A 536 14.18 -20.37 -25.00
C ARG A 536 12.73 -20.42 -25.48
N TYR A 537 12.53 -20.14 -26.76
CA TYR A 537 11.22 -20.32 -27.39
C TYR A 537 10.81 -21.80 -27.43
N PRO A 538 9.51 -22.12 -27.33
CA PRO A 538 9.01 -23.48 -27.48
C PRO A 538 9.30 -24.02 -28.89
N GLU A 539 9.39 -25.35 -29.02
CA GLU A 539 9.57 -26.02 -30.31
C GLU A 539 8.45 -25.63 -31.28
N GLN A 540 8.83 -25.11 -32.45
CA GLN A 540 7.90 -24.66 -33.48
C GLN A 540 7.42 -25.85 -34.31
N SER A 541 6.11 -25.99 -34.51
CA SER A 541 5.53 -26.93 -35.47
C SER A 541 5.77 -26.47 -36.91
N ASP A 542 5.70 -27.39 -37.87
CA ASP A 542 5.83 -27.07 -39.29
C ASP A 542 4.81 -26.01 -39.76
N LEU A 543 5.24 -25.16 -40.69
CA LEU A 543 4.39 -24.15 -41.30
C LEU A 543 3.31 -24.82 -42.18
N PRO A 544 2.07 -24.30 -42.21
CA PRO A 544 1.02 -24.87 -43.06
C PRO A 544 1.38 -24.80 -44.54
N GLU A 545 0.93 -25.77 -45.33
CA GLU A 545 1.23 -25.93 -46.76
C GLU A 545 1.00 -24.65 -47.58
N ARG A 546 -0.09 -23.94 -47.30
CA ARG A 546 -0.49 -22.65 -47.87
C ARG A 546 0.50 -21.48 -47.65
N ARG A 547 1.51 -21.65 -46.79
CA ARG A 547 2.60 -20.69 -46.54
C ARG A 547 3.90 -21.03 -47.24
N VAL A 548 4.05 -22.27 -47.67
CA VAL A 548 5.29 -22.78 -48.28
C VAL A 548 5.12 -23.12 -49.76
N LEU A 549 3.89 -23.33 -50.23
CA LEU A 549 3.59 -23.50 -51.65
C LEU A 549 3.48 -22.17 -52.38
N ARG A 550 4.04 -22.15 -53.60
CA ARG A 550 3.99 -21.01 -54.51
C ARG A 550 2.54 -20.73 -54.91
N SER A 551 2.06 -19.53 -54.59
CA SER A 551 0.74 -19.04 -54.99
C SER A 551 0.84 -17.59 -55.46
N ARG A 552 -0.19 -17.09 -56.17
CA ARG A 552 -0.21 -15.68 -56.58
C ARG A 552 -0.40 -14.77 -55.35
N PRO A 553 0.10 -13.52 -55.37
CA PRO A 553 -0.15 -12.56 -54.31
C PRO A 553 -1.66 -12.44 -54.00
N PHE A 554 -1.98 -12.38 -52.71
CA PHE A 554 -3.34 -12.35 -52.17
C PHE A 554 -4.23 -13.57 -52.51
N ALA A 555 -3.66 -14.70 -52.94
CA ALA A 555 -4.42 -15.96 -53.08
C ALA A 555 -4.91 -16.51 -51.74
N HIS A 556 -4.10 -16.36 -50.69
CA HIS A 556 -4.46 -16.73 -49.33
C HIS A 556 -4.21 -15.50 -48.45
N VAL A 557 -5.23 -15.01 -47.75
CA VAL A 557 -5.13 -13.76 -46.99
C VAL A 557 -5.57 -13.94 -45.54
N GLY A 558 -4.89 -13.25 -44.64
CA GLY A 558 -5.34 -13.01 -43.28
C GLY A 558 -6.04 -11.67 -43.21
N LEU A 559 -7.14 -11.59 -42.47
CA LEU A 559 -7.93 -10.38 -42.32
C LEU A 559 -8.13 -10.06 -40.84
N ASP A 560 -7.83 -8.83 -40.45
CA ASP A 560 -7.93 -8.33 -39.08
C ASP A 560 -8.47 -6.89 -39.05
N TYR A 561 -9.08 -6.48 -37.94
CA TYR A 561 -9.53 -5.10 -37.71
C TYR A 561 -8.69 -4.42 -36.62
N TYR A 562 -8.43 -3.13 -36.80
CA TYR A 562 -7.91 -2.26 -35.75
C TYR A 562 -8.74 -0.98 -35.65
N GLY A 563 -8.88 -0.45 -34.44
CA GLY A 563 -9.79 0.68 -34.13
C GLY A 563 -10.59 0.40 -32.86
N PRO A 564 -11.43 1.34 -32.39
CA PRO A 564 -12.05 2.43 -33.15
C PRO A 564 -11.16 3.66 -33.32
N LEU A 565 -11.20 4.26 -34.51
CA LEU A 565 -10.63 5.56 -34.83
C LEU A 565 -11.76 6.60 -34.81
N SER A 566 -11.63 7.65 -34.00
CA SER A 566 -12.62 8.73 -33.96
C SER A 566 -12.41 9.69 -35.13
N ILE A 567 -13.46 9.94 -35.91
CA ILE A 567 -13.49 10.89 -37.01
C ILE A 567 -14.54 11.96 -36.71
N SER A 568 -14.15 13.24 -36.87
CA SER A 568 -15.09 14.35 -36.73
C SER A 568 -15.82 14.56 -38.05
N GLN A 569 -17.14 14.49 -38.02
CA GLN A 569 -17.97 14.72 -39.20
C GLN A 569 -18.12 16.23 -39.46
N PRO A 570 -18.40 16.65 -40.72
CA PRO A 570 -18.58 18.06 -41.06
C PRO A 570 -19.72 18.77 -40.32
N ASP A 571 -20.62 18.01 -39.70
CA ASP A 571 -21.74 18.51 -38.89
C ASP A 571 -21.36 18.73 -37.40
N GLY A 572 -20.09 18.50 -37.03
CA GLY A 572 -19.57 18.66 -35.67
C GLY A 572 -19.82 17.46 -34.76
N THR A 573 -20.32 16.33 -35.28
CA THR A 573 -20.51 15.10 -34.50
C THR A 573 -19.33 14.13 -34.66
N ASP A 574 -18.95 13.45 -33.58
CA ASP A 574 -17.88 12.46 -33.62
C ASP A 574 -18.45 11.08 -33.99
N SER A 575 -17.85 10.45 -35.00
CA SER A 575 -18.17 9.09 -35.45
C SER A 575 -16.96 8.18 -35.34
N LYS A 576 -17.18 6.86 -35.32
CA LYS A 576 -16.11 5.87 -35.16
C LYS A 576 -15.94 5.07 -36.45
N CYS A 577 -14.75 5.12 -37.05
CA CYS A 577 -14.37 4.23 -38.15
C CYS A 577 -13.34 3.18 -37.70
N TYR A 578 -13.11 2.17 -38.53
CA TYR A 578 -12.20 1.06 -38.26
C TYR A 578 -11.28 0.85 -39.46
N GLY A 579 -10.04 0.46 -39.22
CA GLY A 579 -9.11 0.06 -40.27
C GLY A 579 -9.12 -1.46 -40.45
N SER A 580 -9.24 -1.93 -41.67
CA SER A 580 -9.07 -3.35 -42.03
C SER A 580 -7.67 -3.61 -42.55
N ILE A 581 -7.00 -4.62 -41.99
CA ILE A 581 -5.68 -5.09 -42.40
C ILE A 581 -5.85 -6.43 -43.10
N ILE A 582 -5.49 -6.47 -44.38
CA ILE A 582 -5.48 -7.70 -45.18
C ILE A 582 -4.05 -8.06 -45.53
N THR A 583 -3.54 -9.14 -44.96
CA THR A 583 -2.16 -9.59 -45.16
C THR A 583 -2.13 -10.79 -46.08
N CYS A 584 -1.34 -10.72 -47.16
CA CYS A 584 -1.09 -11.86 -48.03
C CYS A 584 -0.24 -12.92 -47.30
N MET A 585 -0.71 -14.16 -47.22
CA MET A 585 0.04 -15.25 -46.56
C MET A 585 1.26 -15.69 -47.36
N ALA A 586 1.22 -15.60 -48.69
CA ALA A 586 2.35 -16.00 -49.54
C ALA A 586 3.50 -14.97 -49.57
N THR A 587 3.19 -13.68 -49.74
CA THR A 587 4.20 -12.62 -49.91
C THR A 587 4.33 -11.66 -48.74
N ARG A 588 3.45 -11.74 -47.73
CA ARG A 588 3.34 -10.79 -46.60
C ARG A 588 3.03 -9.34 -46.98
N LEU A 589 2.61 -9.08 -48.22
CA LEU A 589 2.11 -7.75 -48.60
C LEU A 589 0.85 -7.41 -47.82
N ILE A 590 0.79 -6.17 -47.35
CA ILE A 590 -0.32 -5.65 -46.56
C ILE A 590 -1.20 -4.77 -47.47
N HIS A 591 -2.51 -4.95 -47.37
CA HIS A 591 -3.50 -4.05 -47.92
C HIS A 591 -4.32 -3.47 -46.77
N LEU A 592 -4.38 -2.15 -46.71
CA LEU A 592 -5.15 -1.41 -45.71
C LEU A 592 -6.38 -0.78 -46.38
N ASP A 593 -7.53 -0.91 -45.74
CA ASP A 593 -8.76 -0.24 -46.18
C ASP A 593 -9.52 0.32 -44.96
N VAL A 594 -10.24 1.42 -45.14
CA VAL A 594 -11.01 2.07 -44.07
C VAL A 594 -12.46 1.61 -44.17
N VAL A 595 -13.03 1.25 -43.02
CA VAL A 595 -14.42 0.81 -42.89
C VAL A 595 -15.16 1.77 -41.96
N SER A 596 -16.30 2.27 -42.42
CA SER A 596 -17.09 3.27 -41.71
C SER A 596 -17.59 2.79 -40.35
N ASP A 597 -17.86 1.50 -40.20
CA ASP A 597 -18.54 0.89 -39.05
C ASP A 597 -18.39 -0.64 -39.09
N LEU A 598 -18.60 -1.31 -37.95
CA LEU A 598 -18.52 -2.78 -37.84
C LEU A 598 -19.79 -3.49 -38.35
N THR A 599 -20.55 -2.88 -39.26
CA THR A 599 -21.73 -3.53 -39.86
C THR A 599 -21.34 -4.44 -41.01
N THR A 600 -22.15 -5.47 -41.26
CA THR A 600 -21.91 -6.44 -42.33
C THR A 600 -21.92 -5.79 -43.72
N ALA A 601 -22.70 -4.72 -43.92
CA ALA A 601 -22.78 -4.01 -45.19
C ALA A 601 -21.48 -3.28 -45.53
N ALA A 602 -20.91 -2.56 -44.57
CA ALA A 602 -19.63 -1.87 -44.73
C ALA A 602 -18.46 -2.85 -44.91
N PHE A 603 -18.50 -3.99 -44.20
CA PHE A 603 -17.57 -5.09 -44.41
C PHE A 603 -17.61 -5.66 -45.83
N LEU A 604 -18.81 -5.93 -46.37
CA LEU A 604 -18.97 -6.43 -47.74
C LEU A 604 -18.51 -5.41 -48.80
N MET A 605 -18.75 -4.11 -48.56
CA MET A 605 -18.26 -3.04 -49.42
C MET A 605 -16.72 -2.97 -49.44
N MET A 606 -16.08 -3.13 -48.28
CA MET A 606 -14.62 -3.24 -48.18
C MET A 606 -14.08 -4.45 -48.94
N LEU A 607 -14.67 -5.64 -48.76
CA LEU A 607 -14.26 -6.84 -49.50
C LEU A 607 -14.43 -6.68 -51.01
N ARG A 608 -15.50 -6.02 -51.47
CA ARG A 608 -15.67 -5.69 -52.91
C ARG A 608 -14.54 -4.81 -53.44
N ARG A 609 -14.14 -3.77 -52.69
CA ARG A 609 -13.02 -2.90 -53.08
C ARG A 609 -11.70 -3.67 -53.11
N PHE A 610 -11.47 -4.54 -52.13
CA PHE A 610 -10.30 -5.40 -52.09
C PHE A 610 -10.26 -6.38 -53.28
N PHE A 611 -11.36 -7.09 -53.56
CA PHE A 611 -11.44 -8.03 -54.69
C PHE A 611 -11.29 -7.32 -56.04
N GLY A 612 -11.85 -6.11 -56.18
CA GLY A 612 -11.68 -5.29 -57.38
C GLY A 612 -10.24 -4.88 -57.64
N ARG A 613 -9.44 -4.65 -56.59
CA ARG A 613 -8.04 -4.21 -56.70
C ARG A 613 -7.02 -5.35 -56.73
N ARG A 614 -7.28 -6.45 -56.03
CA ARG A 614 -6.30 -7.54 -55.79
C ARG A 614 -6.74 -8.91 -56.33
N GLY A 615 -7.96 -8.99 -56.89
CA GLY A 615 -8.58 -10.22 -57.36
C GLY A 615 -9.18 -11.05 -56.23
N LEU A 616 -10.00 -12.03 -56.60
CA LEU A 616 -10.75 -12.87 -55.64
C LEU A 616 -9.81 -13.85 -54.92
N PRO A 617 -9.64 -13.84 -53.59
CA PRO A 617 -8.77 -14.78 -52.90
C PRO A 617 -9.31 -16.22 -52.98
N ASN A 618 -8.40 -17.20 -52.91
CA ASN A 618 -8.76 -18.62 -52.79
C ASN A 618 -9.22 -18.95 -51.37
N SER A 619 -8.60 -18.34 -50.35
CA SER A 619 -9.04 -18.43 -48.95
C SER A 619 -8.82 -17.13 -48.17
N ILE A 620 -9.74 -16.86 -47.24
CA ILE A 620 -9.64 -15.77 -46.25
C ILE A 620 -9.61 -16.41 -44.85
N THR A 621 -8.69 -15.95 -44.02
CA THR A 621 -8.53 -16.37 -42.62
C THR A 621 -8.71 -15.15 -41.72
N SER A 622 -9.66 -15.19 -40.80
CA SER A 622 -9.89 -14.15 -39.78
C SER A 622 -10.07 -14.80 -38.41
N ASP A 623 -10.14 -13.99 -37.36
CA ASP A 623 -10.57 -14.45 -36.04
C ASP A 623 -12.13 -14.59 -35.98
N ASN A 624 -12.63 -15.21 -34.91
CA ASN A 624 -14.05 -15.53 -34.71
C ASN A 624 -14.91 -14.32 -34.29
N ALA A 625 -14.59 -13.11 -34.75
CA ALA A 625 -15.42 -11.96 -34.45
C ALA A 625 -16.83 -12.11 -35.09
N PRO A 626 -17.92 -11.75 -34.38
CA PRO A 626 -19.30 -11.98 -34.85
C PRO A 626 -19.61 -11.39 -36.24
N THR A 627 -18.96 -10.26 -36.56
CA THR A 627 -19.09 -9.56 -37.84
C THR A 627 -18.57 -10.37 -39.03
N PHE A 628 -17.54 -11.19 -38.82
CA PHE A 628 -16.95 -12.05 -39.85
C PHE A 628 -17.78 -13.31 -40.08
N ALA A 629 -18.32 -13.91 -39.02
CA ALA A 629 -19.23 -15.05 -39.12
C ALA A 629 -20.55 -14.70 -39.84
N LEU A 630 -21.09 -13.49 -39.65
CA LEU A 630 -22.26 -13.01 -40.40
C LEU A 630 -21.92 -12.62 -41.85
N GLY A 631 -20.71 -12.09 -42.07
CA GLY A 631 -20.18 -11.78 -43.39
C GLY A 631 -19.96 -13.02 -44.25
N GLU A 632 -19.53 -14.13 -43.66
CA GLU A 632 -19.39 -15.42 -44.33
C GLU A 632 -20.73 -15.88 -44.94
N LYS A 633 -21.80 -15.95 -44.13
CA LYS A 633 -23.14 -16.35 -44.60
C LYS A 633 -23.67 -15.49 -45.75
N ASN A 634 -23.43 -14.18 -45.72
CA ASN A 634 -23.90 -13.25 -46.76
C ASN A 634 -22.98 -13.20 -48.00
N SER A 635 -21.68 -13.51 -47.83
CA SER A 635 -20.70 -13.49 -48.93
C SER A 635 -20.91 -14.65 -49.93
N GLN A 636 -21.45 -15.79 -49.49
CA GLN A 636 -21.78 -16.93 -50.36
C GLN A 636 -22.72 -16.55 -51.51
N GLY A 637 -23.72 -15.69 -51.27
CA GLY A 637 -24.59 -15.16 -52.34
C GLY A 637 -23.88 -14.18 -53.27
N MET A 638 -22.86 -13.47 -52.79
CA MET A 638 -22.03 -12.57 -53.60
C MET A 638 -21.09 -13.35 -54.54
N PHE A 639 -20.52 -14.46 -54.08
CA PHE A 639 -19.71 -15.36 -54.91
C PHE A 639 -20.56 -16.00 -56.03
N ALA A 640 -21.83 -16.35 -55.76
CA ALA A 640 -22.77 -16.87 -56.77
C ALA A 640 -23.13 -15.83 -57.86
N SER A 641 -23.30 -14.55 -57.49
CA SER A 641 -23.57 -13.48 -58.47
C SER A 641 -22.39 -13.16 -59.40
N TYR A 642 -21.16 -13.42 -58.95
CA TYR A 642 -19.95 -13.28 -59.78
C TYR A 642 -19.76 -14.46 -60.74
N SER A 643 -20.25 -15.66 -60.40
CA SER A 643 -20.25 -16.81 -61.32
C SER A 643 -21.31 -16.71 -62.42
N GLU A 644 -22.46 -16.08 -62.16
CA GLU A 644 -23.51 -15.89 -63.20
C GLU A 644 -23.14 -14.79 -64.22
N ARG A 645 -22.44 -13.73 -63.80
CA ARG A 645 -21.99 -12.66 -64.70
C ARG A 645 -20.92 -13.10 -65.71
N SER A 646 -20.20 -14.19 -65.47
CA SER A 646 -19.21 -14.72 -66.42
C SER A 646 -19.81 -15.44 -67.63
N ASP A 647 -21.11 -15.77 -67.65
CA ASP A 647 -21.74 -16.51 -68.75
C ASP A 647 -22.33 -15.63 -69.87
N SER A 648 -22.42 -14.31 -69.70
CA SER A 648 -23.09 -13.41 -70.68
C SER A 648 -22.17 -12.53 -71.55
N THR A 649 -20.86 -12.50 -71.28
CA THR A 649 -19.88 -11.78 -72.11
C THR A 649 -18.98 -12.74 -72.89
N LYS A 650 -19.32 -12.97 -74.16
CA LYS A 650 -18.48 -13.71 -75.13
C LYS A 650 -17.18 -12.94 -75.37
N GLY A 651 -16.12 -13.26 -74.63
CA GLY A 651 -14.77 -12.75 -74.95
C GLY A 651 -13.79 -12.57 -73.80
N ALA A 652 -13.71 -13.45 -72.81
CA ALA A 652 -12.52 -13.59 -71.97
C ALA A 652 -12.54 -14.95 -71.23
N SER A 653 -11.47 -15.71 -71.39
CA SER A 653 -11.06 -16.91 -70.63
C SER A 653 -12.10 -17.56 -69.68
N ARG A 654 -12.56 -18.76 -70.04
CA ARG A 654 -13.18 -19.74 -69.13
C ARG A 654 -12.34 -19.88 -67.86
N TYR A 655 -12.80 -19.34 -66.74
CA TYR A 655 -12.30 -19.73 -65.42
C TYR A 655 -13.38 -20.55 -64.73
N ASN A 656 -13.14 -21.86 -64.68
CA ASN A 656 -13.89 -22.82 -63.89
C ASN A 656 -13.90 -22.32 -62.42
N LEU A 657 -15.09 -21.98 -61.92
CA LEU A 657 -15.33 -21.32 -60.62
C LEU A 657 -15.71 -22.30 -59.50
N ASP A 658 -15.66 -23.60 -59.76
CA ASP A 658 -15.88 -24.62 -58.73
C ASP A 658 -14.70 -24.63 -57.74
N ASN A 659 -14.93 -24.12 -56.52
CA ASN A 659 -14.08 -24.15 -55.31
C ASN A 659 -13.25 -22.91 -54.90
N ARG A 660 -13.51 -21.69 -55.40
CA ARG A 660 -12.82 -20.48 -54.86
C ARG A 660 -13.68 -19.70 -53.86
N GLY A 661 -13.08 -19.28 -52.75
CA GLY A 661 -13.75 -18.55 -51.67
C GLY A 661 -14.05 -19.40 -50.42
N LYS A 662 -13.13 -20.26 -49.99
CA LYS A 662 -13.29 -21.03 -48.75
C LYS A 662 -12.84 -20.20 -47.54
N TRP A 663 -13.76 -19.98 -46.62
CA TRP A 663 -13.47 -19.50 -45.27
C TRP A 663 -12.92 -20.66 -44.44
N VAL A 664 -11.87 -20.41 -43.65
CA VAL A 664 -11.25 -21.44 -42.79
C VAL A 664 -11.20 -20.90 -41.36
N GLU A 665 -12.06 -21.46 -40.49
CA GLU A 665 -12.13 -21.12 -39.07
C GLU A 665 -11.09 -21.89 -38.24
N TYR A 666 -10.54 -21.22 -37.22
CA TYR A 666 -9.67 -21.84 -36.21
C TYR A 666 -10.24 -21.69 -34.81
N LYS A 667 -10.20 -22.78 -34.03
CA LYS A 667 -10.79 -22.84 -32.68
C LYS A 667 -9.88 -22.31 -31.57
N ASN A 668 -8.63 -21.90 -31.84
CA ASN A 668 -7.69 -21.48 -30.78
C ASN A 668 -6.66 -20.42 -31.25
N TRP A 669 -6.45 -19.40 -30.40
CA TRP A 669 -5.52 -18.27 -30.59
C TRP A 669 -4.05 -18.68 -30.81
N CYS A 670 -3.62 -19.81 -30.22
CA CYS A 670 -2.26 -20.33 -30.42
C CYS A 670 -2.00 -20.82 -31.86
N GLN A 671 -3.02 -21.31 -32.57
CA GLN A 671 -2.89 -21.73 -33.98
C GLN A 671 -2.78 -20.52 -34.91
N ILE A 672 -3.58 -19.47 -34.66
CA ILE A 672 -3.56 -18.19 -35.38
C ILE A 672 -2.18 -17.52 -35.30
N ARG A 673 -1.55 -17.55 -34.11
CA ARG A 673 -0.23 -16.94 -33.89
C ARG A 673 0.90 -17.67 -34.62
N ASN A 674 0.87 -19.01 -34.64
CA ASN A 674 1.85 -19.80 -35.40
C ASN A 674 1.71 -19.60 -36.91
N GLU A 675 0.48 -19.45 -37.41
CA GLU A 675 0.27 -19.09 -38.81
C GLU A 675 0.73 -17.65 -39.08
N LEU A 676 0.28 -16.62 -38.37
CA LEU A 676 0.60 -15.23 -38.70
C LEU A 676 2.07 -14.82 -38.43
N TYR A 677 2.76 -15.37 -37.42
CA TYR A 677 4.01 -14.77 -36.91
C TYR A 677 5.29 -15.63 -37.00
N ALA A 678 5.23 -16.85 -37.54
CA ALA A 678 6.42 -17.69 -37.69
C ALA A 678 7.33 -17.28 -38.88
N LYS A 679 8.22 -16.29 -38.66
CA LYS A 679 9.60 -16.18 -39.20
C LYS A 679 10.39 -14.92 -38.77
N GLN A 680 10.05 -14.24 -37.67
CA GLN A 680 10.88 -13.11 -37.20
C GLN A 680 12.25 -13.52 -36.64
N SER A 681 12.52 -14.82 -36.44
CA SER A 681 13.78 -15.32 -35.86
C SER A 681 14.91 -15.61 -36.87
N LEU A 682 14.67 -15.60 -38.18
CA LEU A 682 15.71 -15.91 -39.18
C LEU A 682 16.28 -14.68 -39.91
N CYS A 683 15.65 -13.50 -39.83
CA CYS A 683 16.19 -12.27 -40.41
C CYS A 683 17.18 -11.55 -39.48
N TYR A 684 17.08 -11.72 -38.16
CA TYR A 684 18.06 -11.15 -37.23
C TYR A 684 19.40 -11.90 -37.22
N HIS A 685 19.43 -13.19 -37.59
CA HIS A 685 20.69 -13.94 -37.66
C HIS A 685 21.48 -13.77 -38.95
N HIS A 686 20.94 -13.09 -39.97
CA HIS A 686 21.65 -12.85 -41.23
C HIS A 686 22.20 -11.41 -41.36
N ALA A 687 21.77 -10.47 -40.51
CA ALA A 687 22.26 -9.10 -40.50
C ALA A 687 23.57 -8.93 -39.68
N ASP A 688 23.85 -9.80 -38.72
CA ASP A 688 25.07 -9.73 -37.87
C ASP A 688 26.31 -10.40 -38.47
N ARG A 689 26.28 -10.83 -39.74
CA ARG A 689 27.45 -11.48 -40.41
C ARG A 689 28.07 -10.72 -41.58
N TYR A 690 27.58 -9.52 -41.90
CA TYR A 690 28.18 -8.66 -42.94
C TYR A 690 28.31 -7.21 -42.48
N GLY A 691 28.99 -7.02 -41.34
CA GLY A 691 29.35 -5.72 -40.78
C GLY A 691 30.86 -5.49 -40.69
N ASP A 692 31.65 -6.15 -41.54
CA ASP A 692 33.06 -5.83 -41.81
C ASP A 692 33.27 -5.80 -43.33
N GLN A 693 32.88 -4.68 -43.96
CA GLN A 693 33.48 -4.07 -45.15
C GLN A 693 32.89 -2.68 -45.43
#